data_AF-A0A7E6ENM7-F1
#
_entry.id   AF-A0A7E6ENM7-F1
#
_cell.length_a   1.000
_cell.length_b   1.000
_cell.length_c   1.000
_cell.angle_alpha   90.00
_cell.angle_beta   90.00
_cell.angle_gamma   90.00
#
_symmetry.space_group_name_H-M   'P 1'
#
loop_
_entity.id
_entity.type
_entity.pdbx_description
1 polymer ?
#
loop_
_entity_poly.entity_id
_entity_poly.type
_entity_poly.pdbx_seq_one_letter_code
_entity_poly.pdbx_strand_id
1 'polypeptide(L)'
;MASPLQFDGQVVLITGAGNGLGRQYALAFAERGASVVVNDLGGSVEGVGKSLQAADEVVREIQKSGGKAVADYHSVEEGAKIVETALNAFGKIDILVNNAGILRDRSFTKLTDEDWDIIHRIHLRGSYLVTHAAWPHMVKQKYGRIIMTSSAAGLYGNFGQTNYGADVIDALKPKFVAPLVMFLCHSSCLETGGIFEVAAGWISKLRWERTTGAIVRTKDKMTPEAVRDNWDQICSFTNSTNPSSMQETAGLIMRLLEENTFSETPETSVKTFDLKSLSPFISKYTYSFPDVILYALSVGMTTKCEDDIKFLYENHNDFTVLPTFSTIQGFKTLHDLFTKGIPGFPLDLSKVLHGEQYIELFKPLASGGEITSVGRVVDILDKGSGAVILFEVESFNEAKEKVAFNQFSIFQVGSGGFGGPKDSAFVKALSKPPSTQPHAVIEESTLLDQAAFYRLCGDYNPLHIDPSFAKMAGQEKPPLHGLCIYGFALRHVMKKFLNNDANLIKSMKSRFSKPFLPGQTLRTEMWKVDSGVHFQCSIVETGQMCMTGGFINVHSFPETGVTTEKQQINVTNLKSDNLFKELAIHLQNKPQIMTKINAVFLWNITKNGNEPVSQWTLDLTPSGGGIYHGAPKDKKAQCTLVTDDDVLLQLFRREINPQKAFFSGKLKVSGNMLLSQRLSKLFENIANL
;
A
#
# COMPACT_ATOMS: atom_id res chain seq x y z
N MET A 1 13.98 26.43 -5.28
CA MET A 1 15.06 25.43 -5.10
C MET A 1 15.50 25.47 -3.64
N ALA A 2 15.74 24.32 -3.02
CA ALA A 2 16.26 24.26 -1.65
C ALA A 2 17.68 24.87 -1.59
N SER A 3 18.06 25.44 -0.45
CA SER A 3 19.41 25.97 -0.24
C SER A 3 20.46 24.87 -0.41
N PRO A 4 21.66 25.17 -0.95
CA PRO A 4 22.75 24.20 -1.06
C PRO A 4 23.12 23.62 0.32
N LEU A 5 23.41 22.32 0.38
CA LEU A 5 23.94 21.68 1.59
C LEU A 5 25.32 22.25 1.94
N GLN A 6 25.52 22.64 3.21
CA GLN A 6 26.76 23.22 3.73
C GLN A 6 27.28 22.38 4.91
N PHE A 7 28.59 22.44 5.14
CA PHE A 7 29.33 21.70 6.17
C PHE A 7 30.12 22.68 7.07
N ASP A 8 29.65 23.91 7.18
CA ASP A 8 30.29 24.96 7.97
C ASP A 8 30.53 24.50 9.41
N GLY A 9 31.77 24.67 9.86
CA GLY A 9 32.18 24.28 11.21
C GLY A 9 32.27 22.77 11.44
N GLN A 10 32.13 21.93 10.41
CA GLN A 10 32.36 20.49 10.52
C GLN A 10 33.81 20.12 10.16
N VAL A 11 34.35 19.10 10.84
CA VAL A 11 35.68 18.54 10.56
C VAL A 11 35.56 17.18 9.89
N VAL A 12 36.17 17.05 8.72
CA VAL A 12 36.12 15.86 7.87
C VAL A 12 37.52 15.25 7.77
N LEU A 13 37.68 14.00 8.17
CA LEU A 13 38.90 13.21 7.97
C LEU A 13 38.68 12.21 6.84
N ILE A 14 39.59 12.22 5.85
CA ILE A 14 39.50 11.35 4.67
C ILE A 14 40.83 10.62 4.51
N THR A 15 40.80 9.29 4.52
CA THR A 15 41.99 8.46 4.28
C THR A 15 42.17 8.18 2.79
N GLY A 16 43.43 8.11 2.32
CA GLY A 16 43.74 7.99 0.89
C GLY A 16 43.27 9.19 0.08
N ALA A 17 43.43 10.39 0.64
CA ALA A 17 42.89 11.64 0.10
C ALA A 17 43.84 12.38 -0.85
N GLY A 18 45.03 11.85 -1.13
CA GLY A 18 45.97 12.46 -2.05
C GLY A 18 45.56 12.34 -3.52
N ASN A 19 44.80 11.28 -3.87
CA ASN A 19 44.43 10.97 -5.24
C ASN A 19 42.97 10.47 -5.38
N GLY A 20 42.52 10.28 -6.62
CA GLY A 20 41.27 9.58 -6.95
C GLY A 20 40.02 10.10 -6.23
N LEU A 21 39.23 9.17 -5.68
CA LEU A 21 37.99 9.46 -4.94
C LEU A 21 38.23 10.31 -3.69
N GLY A 22 39.23 9.94 -2.88
CA GLY A 22 39.56 10.65 -1.64
C GLY A 22 39.89 12.13 -1.88
N ARG A 23 40.67 12.42 -2.93
CA ARG A 23 40.96 13.80 -3.36
C ARG A 23 39.68 14.55 -3.73
N GLN A 24 38.76 13.94 -4.47
CA GLN A 24 37.49 14.60 -4.82
C GLN A 24 36.59 14.84 -3.61
N TYR A 25 36.55 13.91 -2.65
CA TYR A 25 35.83 14.12 -1.39
C TYR A 25 36.43 15.32 -0.64
N ALA A 26 37.76 15.39 -0.52
CA ALA A 26 38.44 16.46 0.19
C ALA A 26 38.12 17.84 -0.39
N LEU A 27 38.22 17.99 -1.72
CA LEU A 27 37.88 19.23 -2.41
C LEU A 27 36.41 19.60 -2.26
N ALA A 28 35.49 18.64 -2.43
CA ALA A 28 34.06 18.90 -2.39
C ALA A 28 33.57 19.27 -0.98
N PHE A 29 34.09 18.63 0.07
CA PHE A 29 33.78 19.02 1.46
C PHE A 29 34.35 20.40 1.79
N ALA A 30 35.58 20.71 1.37
CA ALA A 30 36.19 22.01 1.59
C ALA A 30 35.43 23.15 0.87
N GLU A 31 34.98 22.92 -0.37
CA GLU A 31 34.16 23.86 -1.14
C GLU A 31 32.84 24.22 -0.43
N ARG A 32 32.33 23.30 0.41
CA ARG A 32 31.12 23.49 1.22
C ARG A 32 31.39 23.85 2.69
N GLY A 33 32.56 24.40 3.00
CA GLY A 33 32.85 25.01 4.30
C GLY A 33 33.42 24.09 5.39
N ALA A 34 33.66 22.81 5.09
CA ALA A 34 34.29 21.89 6.05
C ALA A 34 35.78 22.19 6.25
N SER A 35 36.30 21.88 7.44
CA SER A 35 37.74 21.78 7.69
C SER A 35 38.21 20.34 7.44
N VAL A 36 39.20 20.14 6.59
CA VAL A 36 39.53 18.82 6.04
C VAL A 36 40.90 18.33 6.50
N VAL A 37 40.97 17.10 7.02
CA VAL A 37 42.23 16.36 7.22
C VAL A 37 42.43 15.45 6.02
N VAL A 38 43.50 15.74 5.25
CA VAL A 38 43.88 14.98 4.05
C VAL A 38 44.94 13.96 4.46
N ASN A 39 44.51 12.73 4.76
CA ASN A 39 45.44 11.64 5.07
C ASN A 39 45.86 10.91 3.79
N ASP A 40 47.16 10.83 3.54
CA ASP A 40 47.74 9.99 2.51
C ASP A 40 49.21 9.65 2.82
N LEU A 41 49.55 8.36 2.83
CA LEU A 41 50.93 7.89 3.04
C LEU A 41 51.82 8.11 1.80
N GLY A 42 51.21 8.33 0.63
CA GLY A 42 51.89 8.53 -0.64
C GLY A 42 52.51 7.28 -1.24
N GLY A 43 51.95 6.10 -0.93
CA GLY A 43 52.31 4.85 -1.59
C GLY A 43 51.70 4.75 -2.99
N SER A 44 52.27 3.89 -3.84
CA SER A 44 51.68 3.56 -5.15
C SER A 44 50.33 2.84 -5.02
N VAL A 45 49.61 2.63 -6.12
CA VAL A 45 48.41 1.75 -6.16
C VAL A 45 48.74 0.34 -5.66
N GLU A 46 50.00 -0.06 -5.84
CA GLU A 46 50.56 -1.28 -5.32
C GLU A 46 51.00 -1.18 -3.84
N GLY A 47 50.76 -0.09 -3.12
CA GLY A 47 51.17 0.03 -1.71
C GLY A 47 52.69 0.03 -1.48
N VAL A 48 53.48 0.43 -2.48
CA VAL A 48 54.95 0.52 -2.37
C VAL A 48 55.38 1.99 -2.26
N GLY A 49 56.37 2.28 -1.42
CA GLY A 49 56.96 3.62 -1.26
C GLY A 49 56.17 4.53 -0.32
N LYS A 50 56.71 5.73 -0.10
CA LYS A 50 56.07 6.83 0.66
C LYS A 50 56.44 8.16 0.00
N SER A 51 55.47 9.05 -0.15
CA SER A 51 55.68 10.40 -0.69
C SER A 51 54.75 11.40 -0.02
N LEU A 52 55.32 12.38 0.69
CA LEU A 52 54.54 13.41 1.38
C LEU A 52 53.79 14.34 0.39
N GLN A 53 54.19 14.35 -0.88
CA GLN A 53 53.72 15.31 -1.88
C GLN A 53 52.23 15.20 -2.18
N ALA A 54 51.65 14.00 -2.14
CA ALA A 54 50.26 13.78 -2.57
C ALA A 54 49.25 14.48 -1.64
N ALA A 55 49.40 14.34 -0.32
CA ALA A 55 48.53 15.05 0.64
C ALA A 55 48.77 16.57 0.59
N ASP A 56 50.03 16.99 0.47
CA ASP A 56 50.41 18.41 0.44
C ASP A 56 49.85 19.17 -0.77
N GLU A 57 49.77 18.52 -1.92
CA GLU A 57 49.17 19.10 -3.14
C GLU A 57 47.69 19.41 -2.94
N VAL A 58 46.93 18.46 -2.39
CA VAL A 58 45.49 18.64 -2.12
C VAL A 58 45.26 19.70 -1.05
N VAL A 59 46.07 19.72 0.01
CA VAL A 59 46.00 20.76 1.04
C VAL A 59 46.27 22.15 0.45
N ARG A 60 47.33 22.30 -0.36
CA ARG A 60 47.65 23.56 -1.03
C ARG A 60 46.51 24.03 -1.94
N GLU A 61 45.88 23.12 -2.67
CA GLU A 61 44.75 23.43 -3.54
C GLU A 61 43.51 23.89 -2.78
N ILE A 62 43.17 23.21 -1.67
CA ILE A 62 42.09 23.61 -0.76
C ILE A 62 42.38 25.01 -0.19
N GLN A 63 43.58 25.24 0.33
CA GLN A 63 43.97 26.51 0.93
C GLN A 63 43.98 27.65 -0.10
N LYS A 64 44.47 27.40 -1.32
CA LYS A 64 44.44 28.37 -2.43
C LYS A 64 43.01 28.76 -2.80
N SER A 65 42.05 27.87 -2.61
CA SER A 65 40.62 28.10 -2.84
C SER A 65 39.90 28.72 -1.63
N GLY A 66 40.63 29.06 -0.55
CA GLY A 66 40.08 29.69 0.65
C GLY A 66 39.53 28.70 1.71
N GLY A 67 39.69 27.40 1.50
CA GLY A 67 39.28 26.36 2.45
C GLY A 67 40.31 26.11 3.55
N LYS A 68 39.94 25.29 4.54
CA LYS A 68 40.81 24.90 5.67
C LYS A 68 41.19 23.43 5.53
N ALA A 69 42.49 23.15 5.45
CA ALA A 69 42.98 21.77 5.43
C ALA A 69 44.36 21.60 6.07
N VAL A 70 44.62 20.39 6.59
CA VAL A 70 45.92 19.93 7.09
C VAL A 70 46.24 18.55 6.50
N ALA A 71 47.53 18.30 6.23
CA ALA A 71 47.99 17.01 5.74
C ALA A 71 48.25 16.05 6.92
N ASP A 72 48.01 14.76 6.69
CA ASP A 72 48.44 13.68 7.57
C ASP A 72 49.12 12.58 6.75
N TYR A 73 50.24 12.06 7.24
CA TYR A 73 51.07 11.11 6.50
C TYR A 73 51.18 9.73 7.17
N HIS A 74 50.36 9.47 8.18
CA HIS A 74 50.42 8.21 8.91
C HIS A 74 49.75 7.10 8.09
N SER A 75 50.21 5.86 8.28
CA SER A 75 49.48 4.69 7.76
C SER A 75 48.12 4.59 8.46
N VAL A 76 47.09 4.09 7.77
CA VAL A 76 45.81 3.76 8.40
C VAL A 76 45.93 2.72 9.53
N GLU A 77 47.05 2.00 9.57
CA GLU A 77 47.40 1.12 10.69
C GLU A 77 47.74 1.89 11.98
N GLU A 78 48.01 3.20 11.88
CA GLU A 78 48.29 4.11 12.98
C GLU A 78 47.09 5.04 13.25
N GLY A 79 45.87 4.51 13.13
CA GLY A 79 44.64 5.33 13.13
C GLY A 79 44.47 6.32 14.28
N ALA A 80 45.03 6.04 15.46
CA ALA A 80 45.03 6.99 16.59
C ALA A 80 45.78 8.29 16.26
N LYS A 81 46.92 8.21 15.57
CA LYS A 81 47.71 9.38 15.18
C LYS A 81 46.99 10.22 14.12
N ILE A 82 46.29 9.57 13.19
CA ILE A 82 45.50 10.27 12.16
C ILE A 82 44.36 11.07 12.82
N VAL A 83 43.65 10.46 13.78
CA VAL A 83 42.59 11.15 14.53
C VAL A 83 43.17 12.26 15.39
N GLU A 84 44.33 12.06 16.01
CA GLU A 84 45.04 13.10 16.74
C GLU A 84 45.37 14.31 15.87
N THR A 85 45.75 14.13 14.60
CA THR A 85 45.94 15.24 13.65
C THR A 85 44.67 16.09 13.50
N ALA A 86 43.48 15.47 13.42
CA ALA A 86 42.21 16.19 13.36
C ALA A 86 41.93 16.98 14.66
N LEU A 87 42.18 16.36 15.80
CA LEU A 87 41.96 16.95 17.11
C LEU A 87 42.92 18.13 17.36
N ASN A 88 44.20 17.99 17.00
CA ASN A 88 45.20 19.03 17.18
C ASN A 88 44.96 20.22 16.25
N ALA A 89 44.56 19.98 15.00
CA ALA A 89 44.33 21.04 14.03
C ALA A 89 42.99 21.75 14.22
N PHE A 90 41.92 21.01 14.55
CA PHE A 90 40.55 21.53 14.49
C PHE A 90 39.70 21.24 15.74
N GLY A 91 40.24 20.55 16.74
CA GLY A 91 39.61 20.34 18.05
C GLY A 91 38.53 19.25 18.11
N LYS A 92 38.14 18.67 16.96
CA LYS A 92 37.09 17.65 16.86
C LYS A 92 37.17 16.85 15.56
N ILE A 93 36.31 15.84 15.44
CA ILE A 93 36.10 15.06 14.22
C ILE A 93 34.60 14.76 14.07
N ASP A 94 33.97 15.27 13.02
CA ASP A 94 32.53 15.12 12.78
C ASP A 94 32.25 14.02 11.76
N ILE A 95 33.09 13.92 10.74
CA ILE A 95 32.93 13.03 9.59
C ILE A 95 34.24 12.25 9.36
N LEU A 96 34.13 10.94 9.19
CA LEU A 96 35.23 10.05 8.82
C LEU A 96 34.88 9.33 7.52
N VAL A 97 35.73 9.44 6.50
CA VAL A 97 35.62 8.69 5.25
C VAL A 97 36.81 7.74 5.14
N ASN A 98 36.58 6.45 5.39
CA ASN A 98 37.57 5.41 5.22
C ASN A 98 37.65 5.02 3.73
N ASN A 99 38.63 5.58 3.02
CA ASN A 99 38.79 5.43 1.57
C ASN A 99 40.18 4.91 1.16
N ALA A 100 41.19 4.94 2.03
CA ALA A 100 42.52 4.43 1.71
C ALA A 100 42.48 2.97 1.24
N GLY A 101 43.22 2.68 0.18
CA GLY A 101 43.26 1.36 -0.41
C GLY A 101 44.42 1.15 -1.38
N ILE A 102 44.81 -0.11 -1.54
CA ILE A 102 45.84 -0.60 -2.45
C ILE A 102 45.34 -1.86 -3.20
N LEU A 103 45.98 -2.22 -4.32
CA LEU A 103 45.66 -3.39 -5.15
C LEU A 103 46.80 -4.41 -5.17
N ARG A 104 46.43 -5.69 -5.17
CA ARG A 104 47.34 -6.85 -5.29
C ARG A 104 46.69 -7.98 -6.08
N ASP A 105 46.38 -7.73 -7.35
CA ASP A 105 45.66 -8.71 -8.16
C ASP A 105 46.55 -9.94 -8.46
N ARG A 106 46.11 -11.09 -7.97
CA ARG A 106 46.74 -12.41 -8.14
C ARG A 106 45.65 -13.46 -8.29
N SER A 107 45.82 -14.38 -9.24
CA SER A 107 45.01 -15.60 -9.24
C SER A 107 45.21 -16.32 -7.89
N PHE A 108 44.18 -17.02 -7.40
CA PHE A 108 44.26 -17.72 -6.11
C PHE A 108 45.51 -18.60 -5.97
N THR A 109 45.91 -19.28 -7.03
CA THR A 109 47.10 -20.14 -7.08
C THR A 109 48.45 -19.40 -7.00
N LYS A 110 48.46 -18.10 -7.29
CA LYS A 110 49.66 -17.24 -7.30
C LYS A 110 49.67 -16.23 -6.16
N LEU A 111 48.66 -16.27 -5.30
CA LEU A 111 48.52 -15.37 -4.17
C LEU A 111 49.48 -15.81 -3.06
N THR A 112 50.29 -14.86 -2.57
CA THR A 112 51.14 -15.10 -1.39
C THR A 112 50.46 -14.61 -0.11
N ASP A 113 50.90 -15.09 1.05
CA ASP A 113 50.41 -14.60 2.35
C ASP A 113 50.65 -13.09 2.52
N GLU A 114 51.76 -12.57 1.99
CA GLU A 114 52.05 -11.14 2.02
C GLU A 114 51.04 -10.33 1.18
N ASP A 115 50.70 -10.83 -0.02
CA ASP A 115 49.66 -10.23 -0.88
C ASP A 115 48.28 -10.25 -0.21
N TRP A 116 47.97 -11.28 0.58
CA TRP A 116 46.73 -11.38 1.35
C TRP A 116 46.72 -10.41 2.53
N ASP A 117 47.76 -10.47 3.36
CA ASP A 117 47.82 -9.73 4.61
C ASP A 117 47.85 -8.23 4.40
N ILE A 118 48.62 -7.74 3.41
CA ILE A 118 48.73 -6.30 3.18
C ILE A 118 47.39 -5.68 2.79
N ILE A 119 46.59 -6.39 1.99
CA ILE A 119 45.26 -5.94 1.60
C ILE A 119 44.33 -5.87 2.82
N HIS A 120 44.32 -6.90 3.67
CA HIS A 120 43.50 -6.90 4.88
C HIS A 120 43.96 -5.86 5.91
N ARG A 121 45.28 -5.64 6.04
CA ARG A 121 45.84 -4.64 6.95
C ARG A 121 45.42 -3.23 6.56
N ILE A 122 45.44 -2.89 5.28
CA ILE A 122 45.09 -1.54 4.81
C ILE A 122 43.57 -1.33 4.76
N HIS A 123 42.84 -2.22 4.09
CA HIS A 123 41.41 -2.00 3.80
C HIS A 123 40.51 -2.27 5.00
N LEU A 124 40.68 -3.41 5.66
CA LEU A 124 39.78 -3.84 6.73
C LEU A 124 40.29 -3.38 8.10
N ARG A 125 41.52 -3.77 8.46
CA ARG A 125 42.12 -3.43 9.75
C ARG A 125 42.38 -1.94 9.88
N GLY A 126 42.88 -1.28 8.83
CA GLY A 126 43.11 0.16 8.80
C GLY A 126 41.82 0.94 9.06
N SER A 127 40.76 0.67 8.28
CA SER A 127 39.44 1.28 8.47
C SER A 127 38.89 1.06 9.88
N TYR A 128 39.06 -0.14 10.44
CA TYR A 128 38.71 -0.42 11.84
C TYR A 128 39.50 0.45 12.82
N LEU A 129 40.83 0.57 12.68
CA LEU A 129 41.67 1.29 13.62
C LEU A 129 41.38 2.79 13.63
N VAL A 130 41.20 3.40 12.45
CA VAL A 130 40.85 4.82 12.34
C VAL A 130 39.46 5.07 12.91
N THR A 131 38.48 4.22 12.58
CA THR A 131 37.12 4.30 13.11
C THR A 131 37.08 4.13 14.63
N HIS A 132 37.80 3.14 15.15
CA HIS A 132 37.89 2.86 16.58
C HIS A 132 38.51 4.06 17.33
N ALA A 133 39.52 4.72 16.76
CA ALA A 133 40.10 5.92 17.33
C ALA A 133 39.14 7.12 17.29
N ALA A 134 38.36 7.29 16.23
CA ALA A 134 37.41 8.41 16.10
C ALA A 134 36.15 8.24 16.96
N TRP A 135 35.71 7.00 17.18
CA TRP A 135 34.42 6.65 17.78
C TRP A 135 34.16 7.30 19.15
N PRO A 136 35.08 7.27 20.13
CA PRO A 136 34.83 7.89 21.44
C PRO A 136 34.55 9.40 21.35
N HIS A 137 35.20 10.10 20.41
CA HIS A 137 35.00 11.53 20.20
C HIS A 137 33.61 11.81 19.60
N MET A 138 33.22 11.04 18.59
CA MET A 138 31.90 11.14 17.96
C MET A 138 30.75 10.83 18.93
N VAL A 139 30.90 9.80 19.77
CA VAL A 139 29.92 9.47 20.81
C VAL A 139 29.82 10.59 21.84
N LYS A 140 30.96 11.08 22.34
CA LYS A 140 30.99 12.15 23.36
C LYS A 140 30.32 13.44 22.87
N GLN A 141 30.52 13.82 21.61
CA GLN A 141 29.91 15.01 21.01
C GLN A 141 28.46 14.79 20.53
N LYS A 142 27.94 13.56 20.61
CA LYS A 142 26.59 13.15 20.14
C LYS A 142 26.35 13.41 18.65
N TYR A 143 27.42 13.38 17.85
CA TYR A 143 27.37 13.53 16.41
C TYR A 143 28.52 12.78 15.77
N GLY A 144 28.26 12.09 14.67
CA GLY A 144 29.27 11.39 13.88
C GLY A 144 28.69 10.86 12.58
N ARG A 145 29.51 10.86 11.53
CA ARG A 145 29.20 10.20 10.25
C ARG A 145 30.42 9.43 9.79
N ILE A 146 30.24 8.17 9.45
CA ILE A 146 31.32 7.27 9.06
C ILE A 146 30.95 6.64 7.73
N ILE A 147 31.84 6.74 6.75
CA ILE A 147 31.71 6.09 5.44
C ILE A 147 32.77 5.00 5.36
N MET A 148 32.33 3.83 4.91
CA MET A 148 33.18 2.70 4.57
C MET A 148 33.16 2.52 3.06
N THR A 149 34.32 2.46 2.43
CA THR A 149 34.41 2.13 1.01
C THR A 149 34.41 0.61 0.83
N SER A 150 33.54 0.11 -0.06
CA SER A 150 33.48 -1.28 -0.52
C SER A 150 33.34 -1.29 -2.05
N SER A 151 33.08 -2.43 -2.67
CA SER A 151 32.84 -2.50 -4.11
C SER A 151 32.07 -3.76 -4.54
N ALA A 152 31.52 -3.69 -5.76
CA ALA A 152 30.93 -4.79 -6.49
C ALA A 152 31.81 -6.06 -6.51
N ALA A 153 33.13 -5.95 -6.64
CA ALA A 153 34.02 -7.12 -6.59
C ALA A 153 33.99 -7.86 -5.23
N GLY A 154 33.72 -7.16 -4.12
CA GLY A 154 33.49 -7.78 -2.81
C GLY A 154 32.08 -8.34 -2.65
N LEU A 155 31.10 -7.81 -3.38
CA LEU A 155 29.70 -8.25 -3.33
C LEU A 155 29.43 -9.47 -4.23
N TYR A 156 30.00 -9.49 -5.43
CA TYR A 156 29.73 -10.49 -6.47
C TYR A 156 30.92 -11.44 -6.71
N GLY A 157 32.11 -11.09 -6.22
CA GLY A 157 33.37 -11.75 -6.58
C GLY A 157 33.94 -11.24 -7.91
N ASN A 158 35.26 -11.23 -8.03
CA ASN A 158 35.96 -10.95 -9.30
C ASN A 158 37.18 -11.85 -9.47
N PHE A 159 37.50 -12.22 -10.71
CA PHE A 159 38.62 -13.12 -10.99
C PHE A 159 39.95 -12.43 -10.70
N GLY A 160 40.87 -13.14 -10.03
CA GLY A 160 42.21 -12.62 -9.72
C GLY A 160 42.26 -11.62 -8.57
N GLN A 161 41.16 -11.45 -7.84
CA GLN A 161 41.07 -10.54 -6.70
C GLN A 161 40.58 -11.29 -5.45
N THR A 162 41.04 -12.51 -5.18
CA THR A 162 40.57 -13.25 -3.99
C THR A 162 40.95 -12.56 -2.68
N ASN A 163 42.07 -11.85 -2.67
CA ASN A 163 42.50 -10.98 -1.57
C ASN A 163 41.77 -9.62 -1.58
N TYR A 164 41.06 -9.23 -2.65
CA TYR A 164 40.57 -7.88 -2.84
C TYR A 164 39.15 -7.74 -3.44
N GLY A 165 38.34 -6.83 -2.89
CA GLY A 165 36.96 -6.61 -3.30
C GLY A 165 36.69 -5.32 -4.07
N ALA A 166 37.71 -4.59 -4.55
CA ALA A 166 37.50 -3.37 -5.33
C ALA A 166 38.06 -3.40 -6.76
N ASP A 167 37.38 -2.73 -7.67
CA ASP A 167 37.95 -2.36 -8.95
C ASP A 167 37.54 -0.92 -9.22
N VAL A 168 38.47 -0.08 -9.65
CA VAL A 168 38.16 1.30 -10.06
C VAL A 168 38.55 1.40 -11.53
N ILE A 169 37.56 1.21 -12.40
CA ILE A 169 37.72 1.49 -13.81
C ILE A 169 37.75 3.01 -14.01
N ASP A 170 38.85 3.50 -14.61
CA ASP A 170 39.16 4.92 -14.87
C ASP A 170 38.12 5.66 -15.76
N ALA A 171 37.13 4.93 -16.30
CA ALA A 171 36.02 5.47 -17.10
C ALA A 171 34.93 6.20 -16.27
N LEU A 172 34.96 6.10 -14.94
CA LEU A 172 34.00 6.72 -14.03
C LEU A 172 34.63 7.93 -13.32
N LYS A 173 34.40 9.15 -13.83
CA LYS A 173 34.99 10.36 -13.23
C LYS A 173 34.66 10.43 -11.72
N PRO A 174 35.66 10.45 -10.82
CA PRO A 174 35.46 10.42 -9.37
C PRO A 174 34.51 11.50 -8.81
N LYS A 175 34.40 12.64 -9.51
CA LYS A 175 33.48 13.74 -9.15
C LYS A 175 32.00 13.34 -9.12
N PHE A 176 31.60 12.28 -9.81
CA PHE A 176 30.21 11.82 -9.83
C PHE A 176 29.84 10.95 -8.62
N VAL A 177 30.82 10.58 -7.79
CA VAL A 177 30.62 9.81 -6.55
C VAL A 177 30.49 10.74 -5.34
N ALA A 178 31.28 11.82 -5.31
CA ALA A 178 31.37 12.73 -4.17
C ALA A 178 30.01 13.26 -3.62
N PRO A 179 29.02 13.63 -4.46
CA PRO A 179 27.74 14.14 -3.95
C PRO A 179 26.98 13.15 -3.06
N LEU A 180 27.03 11.85 -3.34
CA LEU A 180 26.39 10.83 -2.50
C LEU A 180 27.06 10.77 -1.12
N VAL A 181 28.39 10.68 -1.11
CA VAL A 181 29.19 10.63 0.12
C VAL A 181 28.91 11.87 0.98
N MET A 182 28.88 13.05 0.37
CA MET A 182 28.54 14.29 1.07
C MET A 182 27.14 14.23 1.66
N PHE A 183 26.12 13.81 0.90
CA PHE A 183 24.76 13.72 1.42
C PHE A 183 24.66 12.73 2.59
N LEU A 184 25.27 11.55 2.49
CA LEU A 184 25.33 10.57 3.59
C LEU A 184 26.02 11.14 4.85
N CYS A 185 26.98 12.05 4.67
CA CYS A 185 27.65 12.75 5.76
C CYS A 185 26.92 14.01 6.26
N HIS A 186 25.86 14.47 5.59
CA HIS A 186 25.15 15.67 6.02
C HIS A 186 24.21 15.40 7.20
N SER A 187 24.03 16.40 8.08
CA SER A 187 23.19 16.28 9.28
C SER A 187 21.72 15.99 8.98
N SER A 188 21.22 16.41 7.82
CA SER A 188 19.84 16.12 7.37
C SER A 188 19.65 14.67 6.90
N CYS A 189 20.73 13.92 6.66
CA CYS A 189 20.62 12.51 6.30
C CYS A 189 20.48 11.68 7.58
N LEU A 190 19.38 10.93 7.65
CA LEU A 190 19.02 10.03 8.74
C LEU A 190 19.37 8.56 8.44
N GLU A 191 19.99 8.30 7.30
CA GLU A 191 20.37 6.95 6.87
C GLU A 191 21.46 6.36 7.77
N THR A 192 21.32 5.09 8.14
CA THR A 192 22.32 4.35 8.91
C THR A 192 22.35 2.88 8.46
N GLY A 193 23.55 2.31 8.34
CA GLY A 193 23.73 0.91 7.92
C GLY A 193 23.36 0.61 6.45
N GLY A 194 23.07 1.64 5.65
CA GLY A 194 22.75 1.47 4.23
C GLY A 194 23.97 1.15 3.37
N ILE A 195 23.78 0.32 2.35
CA ILE A 195 24.77 0.03 1.30
C ILE A 195 24.31 0.75 0.04
N PHE A 196 25.20 1.52 -0.57
CA PHE A 196 24.90 2.26 -1.80
C PHE A 196 25.94 1.97 -2.87
N GLU A 197 25.45 1.82 -4.09
CA GLU A 197 26.26 1.70 -5.29
C GLU A 197 26.15 3.00 -6.09
N VAL A 198 27.28 3.48 -6.61
CA VAL A 198 27.33 4.73 -7.36
C VAL A 198 28.38 4.67 -8.45
N ALA A 199 27.97 5.02 -9.67
CA ALA A 199 28.83 5.07 -10.84
C ALA A 199 28.21 6.01 -11.88
N ALA A 200 29.03 6.84 -12.54
CA ALA A 200 28.60 7.70 -13.65
C ALA A 200 27.38 8.61 -13.36
N GLY A 201 27.14 8.97 -12.09
CA GLY A 201 25.99 9.77 -11.68
C GLY A 201 24.70 8.98 -11.43
N TRP A 202 24.72 7.66 -11.62
CA TRP A 202 23.68 6.75 -11.13
C TRP A 202 23.99 6.36 -9.69
N ILE A 203 22.95 6.33 -8.84
CA ILE A 203 23.03 5.98 -7.42
C ILE A 203 21.90 4.99 -7.13
N SER A 204 22.22 3.88 -6.47
CA SER A 204 21.24 2.90 -6.00
C SER A 204 21.54 2.46 -4.58
N LYS A 205 20.49 1.98 -3.88
CA LYS A 205 20.60 1.38 -2.54
C LYS A 205 20.49 -0.14 -2.67
N LEU A 206 21.45 -0.85 -2.09
CA LEU A 206 21.49 -2.30 -2.04
C LEU A 206 20.95 -2.80 -0.70
N ARG A 207 20.36 -4.00 -0.70
CA ARG A 207 19.92 -4.73 0.49
C ARG A 207 20.02 -6.23 0.26
N TRP A 208 20.07 -7.00 1.35
CA TRP A 208 20.00 -8.46 1.28
C TRP A 208 18.56 -8.93 1.12
N GLU A 209 18.38 -9.92 0.24
CA GLU A 209 17.14 -10.68 0.08
C GLU A 209 17.42 -12.13 0.50
N ARG A 210 16.49 -12.71 1.25
CA ARG A 210 16.59 -14.08 1.76
C ARG A 210 15.32 -14.83 1.42
N THR A 211 15.46 -16.03 0.83
CA THR A 211 14.36 -16.98 0.64
C THR A 211 13.70 -17.33 1.97
N THR A 212 12.47 -17.85 1.95
CA THR A 212 11.86 -18.42 3.16
C THR A 212 12.51 -19.73 3.60
N GLY A 213 13.27 -20.38 2.71
CA GLY A 213 13.92 -21.65 2.96
C GLY A 213 12.94 -22.83 3.10
N ALA A 214 13.45 -23.94 3.63
CA ALA A 214 12.68 -25.14 3.92
C ALA A 214 13.20 -25.83 5.19
N ILE A 215 12.32 -26.51 5.93
CA ILE A 215 12.71 -27.42 7.00
C ILE A 215 12.84 -28.81 6.39
N VAL A 216 14.07 -29.32 6.36
CA VAL A 216 14.41 -30.59 5.70
C VAL A 216 14.89 -31.67 6.67
N ARG A 217 14.72 -31.43 7.97
CA ARG A 217 15.04 -32.39 9.03
C ARG A 217 13.77 -33.10 9.51
N THR A 218 13.95 -34.33 9.95
CA THR A 218 12.98 -35.06 10.79
C THR A 218 13.31 -34.85 12.28
N LYS A 219 12.60 -35.54 13.18
CA LYS A 219 12.79 -35.42 14.64
C LYS A 219 14.25 -35.64 15.05
N ASP A 220 14.86 -36.69 14.51
CA ASP A 220 16.17 -37.17 14.97
C ASP A 220 17.26 -37.15 13.89
N LYS A 221 16.91 -36.82 12.63
CA LYS A 221 17.82 -36.94 11.48
C LYS A 221 17.61 -35.85 10.44
N MET A 222 18.73 -35.36 9.92
CA MET A 222 18.82 -34.55 8.70
C MET A 222 19.79 -35.26 7.77
N THR A 223 19.41 -35.46 6.50
CA THR A 223 20.25 -36.15 5.52
C THR A 223 20.55 -35.26 4.31
N PRO A 224 21.66 -35.50 3.59
CA PRO A 224 21.94 -34.77 2.35
C PRO A 224 20.84 -34.93 1.28
N GLU A 225 20.18 -36.08 1.21
CA GLU A 225 19.09 -36.34 0.26
C GLU A 225 17.89 -35.45 0.54
N ALA A 226 17.53 -35.25 1.83
CA ALA A 226 16.44 -34.34 2.18
C ALA A 226 16.73 -32.89 1.78
N VAL A 227 18.01 -32.46 1.85
CA VAL A 227 18.43 -31.14 1.34
C VAL A 227 18.30 -31.08 -0.19
N ARG A 228 18.81 -32.10 -0.90
CA ARG A 228 18.72 -32.19 -2.37
C ARG A 228 17.28 -32.17 -2.86
N ASP A 229 16.41 -32.96 -2.23
CA ASP A 229 15.02 -33.16 -2.67
C ASP A 229 14.16 -31.90 -2.43
N ASN A 230 14.61 -30.98 -1.59
CA ASN A 230 13.96 -29.69 -1.33
C ASN A 230 14.76 -28.49 -1.85
N TRP A 231 15.78 -28.72 -2.67
CA TRP A 231 16.70 -27.67 -3.12
C TRP A 231 15.98 -26.51 -3.82
N ASP A 232 15.00 -26.82 -4.67
CA ASP A 232 14.21 -25.81 -5.38
C ASP A 232 13.44 -24.92 -4.42
N GLN A 233 12.89 -25.46 -3.33
CA GLN A 233 12.21 -24.68 -2.30
C GLN A 233 13.21 -23.82 -1.51
N ILE A 234 14.35 -24.41 -1.12
CA ILE A 234 15.41 -23.71 -0.37
C ILE A 234 15.90 -22.48 -1.15
N CYS A 235 16.06 -22.62 -2.47
CA CYS A 235 16.57 -21.59 -3.36
C CYS A 235 15.48 -20.71 -4.00
N SER A 236 14.20 -20.90 -3.66
CA SER A 236 13.09 -20.15 -4.26
C SER A 236 12.95 -18.74 -3.67
N PHE A 237 13.01 -17.73 -4.54
CA PHE A 237 12.76 -16.33 -4.21
C PHE A 237 11.30 -15.90 -4.45
N THR A 238 10.40 -16.82 -4.82
CA THR A 238 8.98 -16.50 -5.07
C THR A 238 8.30 -15.85 -3.86
N ASN A 239 8.67 -16.28 -2.65
CA ASN A 239 8.31 -15.66 -1.38
C ASN A 239 9.60 -15.40 -0.60
N SER A 240 10.07 -14.16 -0.60
CA SER A 240 11.34 -13.77 0.04
C SER A 240 11.14 -12.68 1.11
N THR A 241 12.17 -12.49 1.92
CA THR A 241 12.22 -11.48 2.97
C THR A 241 13.45 -10.61 2.81
N ASN A 242 13.40 -9.38 3.33
CA ASN A 242 14.52 -8.44 3.32
C ASN A 242 14.95 -8.15 4.76
N PRO A 243 15.55 -9.13 5.46
CA PRO A 243 15.93 -8.96 6.86
C PRO A 243 16.95 -7.83 7.00
N SER A 244 16.70 -6.91 7.93
CA SER A 244 17.51 -5.73 8.19
C SER A 244 18.32 -5.82 9.50
N SER A 245 18.07 -6.86 10.30
CA SER A 245 18.76 -7.10 11.58
C SER A 245 18.93 -8.58 11.93
N MET A 246 19.85 -8.85 12.85
CA MET A 246 20.05 -10.19 13.42
C MET A 246 18.81 -10.67 14.19
N GLN A 247 18.11 -9.75 14.86
CA GLN A 247 16.89 -10.03 15.62
C GLN A 247 15.75 -10.52 14.70
N GLU A 248 15.57 -9.89 13.53
CA GLU A 248 14.61 -10.34 12.53
C GLU A 248 14.95 -11.74 11.98
N THR A 249 16.25 -12.00 11.80
CA THR A 249 16.73 -13.31 11.34
C THR A 249 16.51 -14.40 12.38
N ALA A 250 16.89 -14.15 13.63
CA ALA A 250 16.72 -15.09 14.75
C ALA A 250 15.24 -15.36 15.06
N GLY A 251 14.38 -14.33 14.95
CA GLY A 251 12.95 -14.46 15.14
C GLY A 251 12.28 -15.41 14.14
N LEU A 252 12.81 -15.55 12.92
CA LEU A 252 12.34 -16.58 11.98
C LEU A 252 12.73 -17.98 12.46
N ILE A 253 13.99 -18.18 12.85
CA ILE A 253 14.48 -19.50 13.28
C ILE A 253 13.70 -19.99 14.51
N MET A 254 13.45 -19.12 15.48
CA MET A 254 12.66 -19.47 16.65
C MET A 254 11.22 -19.87 16.29
N ARG A 255 10.56 -19.13 15.39
CA ARG A 255 9.24 -19.52 14.87
C ARG A 255 9.26 -20.88 14.17
N LEU A 256 10.26 -21.12 13.32
CA LEU A 256 10.42 -22.40 12.63
C LEU A 256 10.67 -23.57 13.60
N LEU A 257 11.35 -23.33 14.72
CA LEU A 257 11.55 -24.31 15.79
C LEU A 257 10.26 -24.58 16.58
N GLU A 258 9.47 -23.54 16.87
CA GLU A 258 8.17 -23.64 17.53
C GLU A 258 7.14 -24.37 16.65
N GLU A 259 7.13 -24.08 15.35
CA GLU A 259 6.26 -24.73 14.35
C GLU A 259 6.62 -26.21 14.10
N ASN A 260 7.86 -26.63 14.40
CA ASN A 260 8.38 -27.99 14.16
C ASN A 260 8.77 -28.74 15.44
N THR A 261 8.10 -28.46 16.56
CA THR A 261 8.05 -29.42 17.67
C THR A 261 7.32 -30.67 17.20
N PHE A 262 8.05 -31.78 17.06
CA PHE A 262 7.49 -33.08 16.71
C PHE A 262 6.59 -33.58 17.85
N SER A 263 5.30 -33.23 17.77
CA SER A 263 4.26 -33.92 18.55
C SER A 263 4.26 -35.38 18.11
N GLU A 264 4.51 -36.29 19.04
CA GLU A 264 4.11 -37.69 18.90
C GLU A 264 2.66 -37.74 18.44
N THR A 265 2.36 -38.66 17.53
CA THR A 265 0.99 -38.97 17.08
C THR A 265 0.03 -38.92 18.26
N PRO A 266 -0.87 -37.92 18.34
CA PRO A 266 -1.91 -37.97 19.33
C PRO A 266 -2.93 -38.98 18.83
N GLU A 267 -3.18 -40.00 19.64
CA GLU A 267 -4.46 -40.69 19.62
C GLU A 267 -5.59 -39.65 19.50
N THR A 268 -6.51 -39.92 18.59
CA THR A 268 -7.75 -39.20 18.34
C THR A 268 -8.51 -38.94 19.63
N SER A 269 -8.26 -37.80 20.28
CA SER A 269 -9.05 -37.32 21.42
C SER A 269 -8.82 -35.84 21.79
N VAL A 270 -8.40 -34.98 20.86
CA VAL A 270 -8.40 -33.53 21.12
C VAL A 270 -9.84 -33.02 21.05
N LYS A 271 -10.47 -32.87 22.23
CA LYS A 271 -11.86 -32.42 22.38
C LYS A 271 -12.05 -30.91 22.16
N THR A 272 -10.97 -30.11 22.20
CA THR A 272 -11.01 -28.64 22.08
C THR A 272 -9.71 -28.11 21.49
N PHE A 273 -9.80 -27.31 20.42
CA PHE A 273 -8.66 -26.60 19.83
C PHE A 273 -8.38 -25.32 20.64
N ASP A 274 -7.13 -25.09 21.04
CA ASP A 274 -6.75 -23.83 21.69
C ASP A 274 -6.61 -22.70 20.66
N LEU A 275 -7.74 -22.15 20.24
CA LEU A 275 -7.79 -21.06 19.26
C LEU A 275 -7.25 -19.73 19.81
N LYS A 276 -7.12 -19.59 21.15
CA LYS A 276 -6.66 -18.34 21.78
C LYS A 276 -5.15 -18.15 21.68
N SER A 277 -4.38 -19.23 21.58
CA SER A 277 -2.93 -19.18 21.35
C SER A 277 -2.55 -19.02 19.87
N LEU A 278 -3.51 -19.18 18.95
CA LEU A 278 -3.27 -18.98 17.53
C LEU A 278 -3.04 -17.48 17.22
N SER A 279 -1.84 -17.17 16.74
CA SER A 279 -1.53 -15.81 16.29
C SER A 279 -2.43 -15.40 15.13
N PRO A 280 -2.85 -14.12 15.06
CA PRO A 280 -3.68 -13.65 13.96
C PRO A 280 -2.91 -13.72 12.63
N PHE A 281 -3.64 -13.98 11.56
CA PHE A 281 -3.14 -13.95 10.19
C PHE A 281 -3.14 -12.52 9.69
N ILE A 282 -1.99 -11.94 9.37
CA ILE A 282 -1.89 -10.55 8.92
C ILE A 282 -1.44 -10.53 7.47
N SER A 283 -2.22 -9.89 6.61
CA SER A 283 -1.88 -9.70 5.21
C SER A 283 -2.09 -8.26 4.77
N LYS A 284 -1.28 -7.83 3.79
CA LYS A 284 -1.46 -6.55 3.09
C LYS A 284 -1.95 -6.79 1.68
N TYR A 285 -2.92 -6.02 1.24
CA TYR A 285 -3.49 -6.07 -0.11
C TYR A 285 -3.46 -4.68 -0.72
N THR A 286 -2.64 -4.50 -1.76
CA THR A 286 -2.55 -3.26 -2.53
C THR A 286 -3.31 -3.43 -3.83
N TYR A 287 -4.13 -2.46 -4.17
CA TYR A 287 -4.92 -2.47 -5.40
C TYR A 287 -5.12 -1.05 -5.94
N SER A 288 -5.61 -0.98 -7.16
CA SER A 288 -5.89 0.27 -7.87
C SER A 288 -7.18 0.13 -8.69
N PHE A 289 -7.59 1.20 -9.37
CA PHE A 289 -8.84 1.22 -10.12
C PHE A 289 -8.96 0.09 -11.17
N PRO A 290 -7.89 -0.40 -11.84
CA PRO A 290 -8.00 -1.54 -12.75
C PRO A 290 -8.47 -2.82 -12.04
N ASP A 291 -8.03 -3.08 -10.80
CA ASP A 291 -8.42 -4.27 -10.03
C ASP A 291 -9.91 -4.21 -9.65
N VAL A 292 -10.38 -3.02 -9.30
CA VAL A 292 -11.79 -2.74 -9.00
C VAL A 292 -12.67 -2.97 -10.23
N ILE A 293 -12.26 -2.42 -11.38
CA ILE A 293 -12.99 -2.57 -12.65
C ILE A 293 -12.98 -4.03 -13.10
N LEU A 294 -11.83 -4.71 -13.00
CA LEU A 294 -11.70 -6.14 -13.29
C LEU A 294 -12.68 -6.96 -12.46
N TYR A 295 -12.75 -6.69 -11.14
CA TYR A 295 -13.72 -7.34 -10.28
C TYR A 295 -15.15 -7.06 -10.72
N ALA A 296 -15.52 -5.80 -10.96
CA ALA A 296 -16.86 -5.41 -11.36
C ALA A 296 -17.32 -6.13 -12.64
N LEU A 297 -16.46 -6.18 -13.67
CA LEU A 297 -16.69 -6.95 -14.89
C LEU A 297 -16.84 -8.45 -14.60
N SER A 298 -15.97 -9.00 -13.73
CA SER A 298 -15.96 -10.43 -13.41
C SER A 298 -17.18 -10.91 -12.63
N VAL A 299 -17.94 -10.00 -12.03
CA VAL A 299 -19.24 -10.28 -11.39
C VAL A 299 -20.42 -9.78 -12.23
N GLY A 300 -20.18 -9.47 -13.51
CA GLY A 300 -21.20 -9.27 -14.55
C GLY A 300 -21.57 -7.83 -14.88
N MET A 301 -20.93 -6.81 -14.28
CA MET A 301 -21.14 -5.42 -14.74
C MET A 301 -20.78 -5.31 -16.22
N THR A 302 -21.55 -4.53 -16.97
CA THR A 302 -21.40 -4.48 -18.42
C THR A 302 -21.59 -3.09 -18.98
N THR A 303 -20.80 -2.73 -20.00
CA THR A 303 -20.96 -1.50 -20.76
C THR A 303 -22.26 -1.44 -21.55
N LYS A 304 -22.99 -2.55 -21.66
CA LYS A 304 -24.35 -2.59 -22.26
C LYS A 304 -25.40 -1.92 -21.37
N CYS A 305 -25.12 -1.72 -20.09
CA CYS A 305 -26.00 -1.08 -19.13
C CYS A 305 -25.40 0.27 -18.74
N GLU A 306 -26.05 1.38 -19.10
CA GLU A 306 -25.53 2.72 -18.84
C GLU A 306 -25.30 2.96 -17.34
N ASP A 307 -26.21 2.47 -16.50
CA ASP A 307 -26.10 2.54 -15.03
C ASP A 307 -24.89 1.77 -14.44
N ASP A 308 -24.27 0.88 -15.22
CA ASP A 308 -23.11 0.09 -14.79
C ASP A 308 -21.79 0.83 -15.08
N ILE A 309 -21.79 1.86 -15.94
CA ILE A 309 -20.57 2.57 -16.35
C ILE A 309 -19.83 3.19 -15.15
N LYS A 310 -20.55 3.60 -14.11
CA LYS A 310 -19.98 4.11 -12.85
C LYS A 310 -19.15 3.10 -12.06
N PHE A 311 -19.19 1.81 -12.41
CA PHE A 311 -18.32 0.78 -11.84
C PHE A 311 -17.17 0.38 -12.78
N LEU A 312 -17.19 0.87 -14.02
CA LEU A 312 -16.32 0.44 -15.12
C LEU A 312 -15.43 1.54 -15.68
N TYR A 313 -15.70 2.80 -15.35
CA TYR A 313 -14.96 3.95 -15.84
C TYR A 313 -14.45 4.81 -14.68
N GLU A 314 -13.14 4.82 -14.50
CA GLU A 314 -12.44 5.47 -13.40
C GLU A 314 -12.60 7.00 -13.37
N ASN A 315 -12.92 7.63 -14.52
CA ASN A 315 -13.22 9.06 -14.58
C ASN A 315 -14.71 9.39 -14.56
N HIS A 316 -15.58 8.39 -14.33
CA HIS A 316 -16.99 8.68 -14.05
C HIS A 316 -17.09 9.49 -12.76
N ASN A 317 -17.90 10.55 -12.73
CA ASN A 317 -18.02 11.43 -11.55
C ASN A 317 -18.43 10.68 -10.27
N ASP A 318 -19.20 9.60 -10.43
CA ASP A 318 -19.64 8.70 -9.36
C ASP A 318 -18.91 7.35 -9.40
N PHE A 319 -17.65 7.30 -9.83
CA PHE A 319 -16.89 6.04 -9.88
C PHE A 319 -16.88 5.37 -8.51
N THR A 320 -17.47 4.17 -8.42
CA THR A 320 -17.75 3.51 -7.14
C THR A 320 -17.30 2.06 -7.15
N VAL A 321 -16.82 1.59 -6.00
CA VAL A 321 -16.38 0.20 -5.80
C VAL A 321 -17.55 -0.66 -5.34
N LEU A 322 -17.70 -1.86 -5.90
CA LEU A 322 -18.71 -2.81 -5.41
C LEU A 322 -18.39 -3.29 -3.99
N PRO A 323 -19.35 -3.29 -3.05
CA PRO A 323 -19.12 -3.70 -1.65
C PRO A 323 -18.55 -5.11 -1.51
N THR A 324 -18.95 -6.04 -2.37
CA THR A 324 -18.44 -7.43 -2.39
C THR A 324 -16.98 -7.54 -2.82
N PHE A 325 -16.35 -6.48 -3.35
CA PHE A 325 -14.91 -6.45 -3.57
C PHE A 325 -14.11 -6.64 -2.26
N SER A 326 -14.70 -6.29 -1.11
CA SER A 326 -14.11 -6.57 0.22
C SER A 326 -13.83 -8.07 0.45
N THR A 327 -14.52 -8.97 -0.25
CA THR A 327 -14.26 -10.41 -0.17
C THR A 327 -12.90 -10.77 -0.75
N ILE A 328 -12.43 -10.08 -1.79
CA ILE A 328 -11.10 -10.30 -2.39
C ILE A 328 -9.99 -9.98 -1.40
N GLN A 329 -10.14 -8.86 -0.68
CA GLN A 329 -9.21 -8.41 0.35
C GLN A 329 -9.14 -9.41 1.51
N GLY A 330 -10.31 -9.91 1.95
CA GLY A 330 -10.41 -10.92 3.00
C GLY A 330 -9.91 -12.30 2.55
N PHE A 331 -10.09 -12.64 1.28
CA PHE A 331 -9.69 -13.94 0.72
C PHE A 331 -8.17 -14.11 0.74
N LYS A 332 -7.40 -13.04 0.56
CA LYS A 332 -5.93 -13.10 0.73
C LYS A 332 -5.54 -13.57 2.13
N THR A 333 -6.23 -13.11 3.18
CA THR A 333 -5.98 -13.57 4.55
C THR A 333 -6.47 -15.00 4.78
N LEU A 334 -7.54 -15.42 4.09
CA LEU A 334 -7.98 -16.82 4.10
C LEU A 334 -6.97 -17.75 3.40
N HIS A 335 -6.30 -17.29 2.34
CA HIS A 335 -5.22 -18.04 1.70
C HIS A 335 -4.05 -18.28 2.66
N ASP A 336 -3.71 -17.31 3.51
CA ASP A 336 -2.73 -17.48 4.59
C ASP A 336 -3.15 -18.57 5.59
N LEU A 337 -4.45 -18.68 5.92
CA LEU A 337 -4.95 -19.77 6.75
C LEU A 337 -4.73 -21.13 6.08
N PHE A 338 -5.06 -21.25 4.78
CA PHE A 338 -4.90 -22.51 4.05
C PHE A 338 -3.44 -22.94 3.89
N THR A 339 -2.52 -21.99 3.81
CA THR A 339 -1.09 -22.28 3.65
C THR A 339 -0.38 -22.56 4.97
N LYS A 340 -0.71 -21.82 6.04
CA LYS A 340 -0.08 -21.97 7.36
C LYS A 340 -0.75 -23.02 8.23
N GLY A 341 -2.00 -23.37 7.95
CA GLY A 341 -2.74 -24.39 8.69
C GLY A 341 -3.34 -23.88 10.00
N ILE A 342 -4.02 -24.80 10.70
CA ILE A 342 -4.49 -24.62 12.06
C ILE A 342 -3.79 -25.69 12.92
N PRO A 343 -3.01 -25.31 13.95
CA PRO A 343 -2.35 -26.28 14.82
C PRO A 343 -3.33 -27.30 15.39
N GLY A 344 -3.04 -28.59 15.22
CA GLY A 344 -3.88 -29.69 15.68
C GLY A 344 -5.11 -29.98 14.83
N PHE A 345 -5.44 -29.16 13.81
CA PHE A 345 -6.54 -29.41 12.88
C PHE A 345 -6.00 -29.59 11.45
N PRO A 346 -5.89 -30.82 10.93
CA PRO A 346 -5.36 -31.06 9.60
C PRO A 346 -6.31 -30.52 8.53
N LEU A 347 -5.82 -29.59 7.72
CA LEU A 347 -6.56 -29.04 6.57
C LEU A 347 -6.27 -29.85 5.31
N ASP A 348 -7.29 -30.49 4.75
CA ASP A 348 -7.23 -31.15 3.45
C ASP A 348 -7.92 -30.28 2.41
N LEU A 349 -7.15 -29.49 1.68
CA LEU A 349 -7.67 -28.50 0.72
C LEU A 349 -8.50 -29.14 -0.39
N SER A 350 -8.33 -30.44 -0.69
CA SER A 350 -9.16 -31.15 -1.67
C SER A 350 -10.60 -31.40 -1.18
N LYS A 351 -10.82 -31.30 0.13
CA LYS A 351 -12.12 -31.51 0.81
C LYS A 351 -12.69 -30.22 1.40
N VAL A 352 -12.06 -29.09 1.13
CA VAL A 352 -12.48 -27.78 1.62
C VAL A 352 -13.51 -27.17 0.67
N LEU A 353 -14.64 -26.79 1.23
CA LEU A 353 -15.73 -26.10 0.55
C LEU A 353 -15.98 -24.75 1.24
N HIS A 354 -16.21 -23.72 0.45
CA HIS A 354 -16.71 -22.45 0.98
C HIS A 354 -18.22 -22.58 1.21
N GLY A 355 -18.65 -22.66 2.47
CA GLY A 355 -20.04 -22.92 2.84
C GLY A 355 -20.90 -21.66 2.99
N GLU A 356 -20.41 -20.64 3.67
CA GLU A 356 -21.14 -19.38 3.87
C GLU A 356 -20.21 -18.18 3.84
N GLN A 357 -20.73 -17.04 3.37
CA GLN A 357 -20.01 -15.76 3.35
C GLN A 357 -20.84 -14.68 4.04
N TYR A 358 -20.16 -13.89 4.87
CA TYR A 358 -20.66 -12.62 5.40
C TYR A 358 -19.70 -11.48 5.10
N ILE A 359 -20.23 -10.31 4.73
CA ILE A 359 -19.49 -9.05 4.69
C ILE A 359 -20.24 -7.97 5.46
N GLU A 360 -19.52 -7.05 6.10
CA GLU A 360 -20.04 -5.83 6.70
C GLU A 360 -19.10 -4.67 6.38
N LEU A 361 -19.67 -3.56 5.89
CA LEU A 361 -18.93 -2.39 5.46
C LEU A 361 -19.12 -1.29 6.51
N PHE A 362 -18.00 -0.75 6.98
CA PHE A 362 -17.97 0.35 7.94
C PHE A 362 -17.72 1.69 7.24
N LYS A 363 -17.12 1.63 6.05
CA LYS A 363 -16.88 2.76 5.15
C LYS A 363 -16.96 2.30 3.70
N PRO A 364 -17.27 3.20 2.75
CA PRO A 364 -17.08 2.93 1.33
C PRO A 364 -15.64 2.50 1.04
N LEU A 365 -15.47 1.52 0.16
CA LEU A 365 -14.15 1.08 -0.28
C LEU A 365 -13.55 2.12 -1.23
N ALA A 366 -12.30 2.48 -1.02
CA ALA A 366 -11.57 3.35 -1.94
C ALA A 366 -11.31 2.63 -3.27
N SER A 367 -11.20 3.37 -4.37
CA SER A 367 -10.87 2.83 -5.70
C SER A 367 -9.42 2.36 -5.85
N GLY A 368 -8.58 2.61 -4.86
CA GLY A 368 -7.20 2.12 -4.79
C GLY A 368 -6.57 2.45 -3.44
N GLY A 369 -5.42 1.83 -3.16
CA GLY A 369 -4.66 2.01 -1.93
C GLY A 369 -4.19 0.68 -1.34
N GLU A 370 -3.67 0.74 -0.12
CA GLU A 370 -3.29 -0.43 0.67
C GLU A 370 -4.32 -0.73 1.77
N ILE A 371 -4.71 -2.00 1.88
CA ILE A 371 -5.53 -2.54 2.97
C ILE A 371 -4.69 -3.50 3.79
N THR A 372 -4.69 -3.33 5.11
CA THR A 372 -4.15 -4.32 6.04
C THR A 372 -5.31 -5.13 6.63
N SER A 373 -5.26 -6.45 6.47
CA SER A 373 -6.28 -7.38 6.96
C SER A 373 -5.73 -8.23 8.09
N VAL A 374 -6.56 -8.45 9.12
CA VAL A 374 -6.25 -9.26 10.30
C VAL A 374 -7.29 -10.36 10.43
N GLY A 375 -6.88 -11.60 10.16
CA GLY A 375 -7.70 -12.80 10.16
C GLY A 375 -7.54 -13.64 11.43
N ARG A 376 -8.63 -14.25 11.90
CA ARG A 376 -8.66 -15.11 13.09
C ARG A 376 -9.62 -16.28 12.90
N VAL A 377 -9.19 -17.47 13.30
CA VAL A 377 -10.10 -18.60 13.48
C VAL A 377 -10.82 -18.40 14.81
N VAL A 378 -12.11 -18.11 14.77
CA VAL A 378 -12.91 -17.80 15.97
C VAL A 378 -13.64 -19.01 16.52
N ASP A 379 -13.88 -20.03 15.68
CA ASP A 379 -14.47 -21.29 16.11
C ASP A 379 -14.23 -22.43 15.10
N ILE A 380 -14.34 -23.68 15.58
CA ILE A 380 -14.34 -24.90 14.75
C ILE A 380 -15.48 -25.80 15.22
N LEU A 381 -16.52 -25.92 14.40
CA LEU A 381 -17.75 -26.65 14.73
C LEU A 381 -17.70 -28.08 14.21
N ASP A 382 -18.18 -29.01 15.02
CA ASP A 382 -18.36 -30.40 14.62
C ASP A 382 -19.77 -30.62 14.04
N LYS A 383 -19.83 -30.92 12.74
CA LYS A 383 -21.09 -31.22 12.04
C LYS A 383 -21.27 -32.73 11.80
N GLY A 384 -20.50 -33.57 12.48
CA GLY A 384 -20.54 -35.03 12.38
C GLY A 384 -19.84 -35.54 11.13
N SER A 385 -20.38 -35.23 9.94
CA SER A 385 -19.80 -35.64 8.66
C SER A 385 -18.67 -34.73 8.16
N GLY A 386 -18.39 -33.63 8.87
CA GLY A 386 -17.36 -32.65 8.54
C GLY A 386 -17.22 -31.61 9.64
N ALA A 387 -16.26 -30.70 9.46
CA ALA A 387 -16.04 -29.57 10.36
C ALA A 387 -16.37 -28.24 9.68
N VAL A 388 -16.81 -27.25 10.44
CA VAL A 388 -16.94 -25.85 9.97
C VAL A 388 -15.91 -25.00 10.69
N ILE A 389 -15.01 -24.38 9.94
CA ILE A 389 -14.06 -23.38 10.44
C ILE A 389 -14.67 -22.00 10.21
N LEU A 390 -14.84 -21.24 11.30
CA LEU A 390 -15.27 -19.85 11.24
C LEU A 390 -14.04 -18.95 11.25
N PHE A 391 -13.81 -18.27 10.14
CA PHE A 391 -12.66 -17.39 9.95
C PHE A 391 -13.12 -15.95 9.75
N GLU A 392 -12.80 -15.08 10.71
CA GLU A 392 -13.14 -13.66 10.67
C GLU A 392 -11.95 -12.85 10.21
N VAL A 393 -12.19 -11.85 9.35
CA VAL A 393 -11.16 -10.94 8.84
C VAL A 393 -11.62 -9.50 9.01
N GLU A 394 -10.83 -8.70 9.72
CA GLU A 394 -11.00 -7.25 9.84
C GLU A 394 -10.03 -6.53 8.92
N SER A 395 -10.52 -5.63 8.08
CA SER A 395 -9.71 -4.90 7.11
C SER A 395 -9.65 -3.41 7.44
N PHE A 396 -8.44 -2.85 7.38
CA PHE A 396 -8.11 -1.48 7.76
C PHE A 396 -7.43 -0.74 6.61
N ASN A 397 -7.79 0.53 6.41
CA ASN A 397 -7.12 1.41 5.44
C ASN A 397 -5.76 1.92 5.97
N GLU A 398 -5.04 2.68 5.15
CA GLU A 398 -3.75 3.30 5.52
C GLU A 398 -3.86 4.25 6.74
N ALA A 399 -5.03 4.85 6.94
CA ALA A 399 -5.34 5.66 8.12
C ALA A 399 -5.67 4.82 9.37
N LYS A 400 -5.54 3.49 9.30
CA LYS A 400 -5.85 2.50 10.35
C LYS A 400 -7.31 2.48 10.76
N GLU A 401 -8.21 2.93 9.90
CA GLU A 401 -9.64 2.88 10.12
C GLU A 401 -10.20 1.57 9.59
N LYS A 402 -11.09 0.92 10.37
CA LYS A 402 -11.78 -0.30 9.94
C LYS A 402 -12.72 0.05 8.79
N VAL A 403 -12.55 -0.61 7.65
CA VAL A 403 -13.38 -0.38 6.44
C VAL A 403 -14.32 -1.55 6.17
N ALA A 404 -13.89 -2.77 6.45
CA ALA A 404 -14.69 -3.96 6.19
C ALA A 404 -14.45 -5.06 7.24
N PHE A 405 -15.45 -5.91 7.41
CA PHE A 405 -15.37 -7.17 8.13
C PHE A 405 -15.89 -8.28 7.22
N ASN A 406 -15.16 -9.39 7.17
CA ASN A 406 -15.57 -10.61 6.47
C ASN A 406 -15.65 -11.76 7.48
N GLN A 407 -16.64 -12.65 7.33
CA GLN A 407 -16.62 -13.95 7.99
C GLN A 407 -16.80 -15.04 6.93
N PHE A 408 -15.76 -15.86 6.78
CA PHE A 408 -15.75 -17.04 5.93
C PHE A 408 -16.13 -18.25 6.77
N SER A 409 -17.11 -19.01 6.31
CA SER A 409 -17.48 -20.31 6.89
C SER A 409 -16.99 -21.40 5.96
N ILE A 410 -15.90 -22.06 6.35
CA ILE A 410 -15.24 -23.08 5.55
C ILE A 410 -15.64 -24.46 6.05
N PHE A 411 -16.21 -25.29 5.19
CA PHE A 411 -16.59 -26.65 5.51
C PHE A 411 -15.55 -27.65 5.00
N GLN A 412 -14.98 -28.46 5.88
CA GLN A 412 -14.09 -29.56 5.49
C GLN A 412 -14.80 -30.89 5.63
N VAL A 413 -15.02 -31.56 4.50
CA VAL A 413 -15.70 -32.86 4.43
C VAL A 413 -14.86 -33.93 5.12
N GLY A 414 -15.50 -34.77 5.94
CA GLY A 414 -14.88 -35.93 6.59
C GLY A 414 -14.11 -35.62 7.88
N SER A 415 -13.95 -34.36 8.25
CA SER A 415 -13.22 -33.93 9.47
C SER A 415 -14.11 -33.67 10.69
N GLY A 416 -15.32 -34.25 10.72
CA GLY A 416 -16.21 -34.19 11.87
C GLY A 416 -16.02 -35.38 12.83
N GLY A 417 -16.85 -35.46 13.87
CA GLY A 417 -16.86 -36.56 14.84
C GLY A 417 -15.81 -36.44 15.95
N PHE A 418 -15.18 -35.27 16.12
CA PHE A 418 -14.21 -34.98 17.17
C PHE A 418 -14.85 -34.51 18.49
N GLY A 419 -16.18 -34.37 18.54
CA GLY A 419 -16.93 -34.02 19.74
C GLY A 419 -16.92 -32.53 20.08
N GLY A 420 -16.65 -31.67 19.10
CA GLY A 420 -16.68 -30.21 19.25
C GLY A 420 -18.08 -29.61 19.35
N PRO A 421 -18.18 -28.27 19.52
CA PRO A 421 -19.47 -27.59 19.56
C PRO A 421 -20.20 -27.74 18.22
N LYS A 422 -21.51 -27.98 18.27
CA LYS A 422 -22.34 -28.04 17.05
C LYS A 422 -22.69 -26.67 16.51
N ASP A 423 -22.79 -25.67 17.39
CA ASP A 423 -23.21 -24.30 17.07
C ASP A 423 -22.27 -23.30 17.74
N SER A 424 -22.28 -22.06 17.28
CA SER A 424 -21.41 -21.00 17.78
C SER A 424 -22.07 -19.65 17.80
N ALA A 425 -21.79 -18.88 18.85
CA ALA A 425 -22.24 -17.50 19.00
C ALA A 425 -21.57 -16.54 18.01
N PHE A 426 -20.45 -16.94 17.40
CA PHE A 426 -19.75 -16.12 16.39
C PHE A 426 -20.44 -16.15 15.03
N VAL A 427 -21.20 -17.20 14.70
CA VAL A 427 -21.84 -17.34 13.38
C VAL A 427 -22.79 -16.18 13.11
N LYS A 428 -22.55 -15.47 12.01
CA LYS A 428 -23.51 -14.49 11.49
C LYS A 428 -24.72 -15.24 10.90
N ALA A 429 -25.90 -15.00 11.49
CA ALA A 429 -27.11 -15.75 11.20
C ALA A 429 -27.57 -15.60 9.74
N LEU A 430 -28.00 -16.72 9.15
CA LEU A 430 -28.74 -16.73 7.88
C LEU A 430 -30.16 -16.22 8.08
N SER A 431 -30.75 -15.70 7.01
CA SER A 431 -32.11 -15.19 7.04
C SER A 431 -33.02 -16.04 6.15
N LYS A 432 -34.16 -16.49 6.68
CA LYS A 432 -35.14 -17.23 5.88
C LYS A 432 -35.97 -16.22 5.07
N PRO A 433 -36.13 -16.40 3.74
CA PRO A 433 -37.00 -15.54 2.96
C PRO A 433 -38.46 -15.71 3.43
N PRO A 434 -39.30 -14.67 3.28
CA PRO A 434 -40.73 -14.77 3.50
C PRO A 434 -41.37 -15.86 2.62
N SER A 435 -42.46 -16.47 3.08
CA SER A 435 -43.21 -17.46 2.29
C SER A 435 -44.09 -16.83 1.20
N THR A 436 -44.07 -15.50 1.05
CA THR A 436 -44.79 -14.77 0.00
C THR A 436 -44.08 -14.88 -1.34
N GLN A 437 -44.73 -14.48 -2.43
CA GLN A 437 -44.04 -14.33 -3.71
C GLN A 437 -42.91 -13.30 -3.61
N PRO A 438 -41.79 -13.48 -4.34
CA PRO A 438 -40.72 -12.49 -4.41
C PRO A 438 -41.25 -11.14 -4.93
N HIS A 439 -40.78 -10.04 -4.33
CA HIS A 439 -41.06 -8.69 -4.83
C HIS A 439 -40.37 -8.41 -6.17
N ALA A 440 -39.27 -9.12 -6.44
CA ALA A 440 -38.59 -9.05 -7.72
C ALA A 440 -37.83 -10.34 -8.04
N VAL A 441 -37.68 -10.61 -9.33
CA VAL A 441 -36.86 -11.70 -9.86
C VAL A 441 -36.00 -11.12 -10.99
N ILE A 442 -34.72 -11.44 -10.99
CA ILE A 442 -33.79 -11.15 -12.10
C ILE A 442 -33.14 -12.46 -12.55
N GLU A 443 -33.12 -12.69 -13.86
CA GLU A 443 -32.42 -13.82 -14.49
C GLU A 443 -31.28 -13.27 -15.36
N GLU A 444 -30.06 -13.71 -15.12
CA GLU A 444 -28.86 -13.25 -15.83
C GLU A 444 -27.94 -14.45 -16.15
N SER A 445 -27.60 -14.63 -17.42
CA SER A 445 -26.66 -15.67 -17.85
C SER A 445 -25.22 -15.25 -17.60
N THR A 446 -24.44 -16.14 -17.02
CA THR A 446 -22.99 -15.95 -16.88
C THR A 446 -22.27 -16.24 -18.20
N LEU A 447 -21.03 -15.76 -18.35
CA LEU A 447 -20.18 -16.16 -19.47
C LEU A 447 -19.73 -17.61 -19.33
N LEU A 448 -19.45 -18.28 -20.45
CA LEU A 448 -18.78 -19.59 -20.43
C LEU A 448 -17.40 -19.50 -19.75
N ASP A 449 -16.71 -18.37 -19.93
CA ASP A 449 -15.40 -18.11 -19.34
C ASP A 449 -15.47 -17.35 -17.99
N GLN A 450 -16.64 -17.29 -17.35
CA GLN A 450 -16.84 -16.46 -16.14
C GLN A 450 -15.85 -16.83 -15.02
N ALA A 451 -15.58 -18.13 -14.83
CA ALA A 451 -14.62 -18.59 -13.81
C ALA A 451 -13.17 -18.23 -14.18
N ALA A 452 -12.81 -18.32 -15.46
CA ALA A 452 -11.51 -17.91 -15.97
C ALA A 452 -11.26 -16.41 -15.79
N PHE A 453 -12.33 -15.62 -15.85
CA PHE A 453 -12.26 -14.18 -15.64
C PHE A 453 -12.23 -13.81 -14.15
N TYR A 454 -13.14 -14.37 -13.34
CA TYR A 454 -13.24 -14.07 -11.90
C TYR A 454 -11.98 -14.48 -11.13
N ARG A 455 -11.35 -15.61 -11.47
CA ARG A 455 -10.11 -16.05 -10.80
C ARG A 455 -8.98 -15.01 -10.90
N LEU A 456 -8.97 -14.15 -11.91
CA LEU A 456 -7.97 -13.08 -12.05
C LEU A 456 -8.03 -12.07 -10.89
N CYS A 457 -9.13 -12.02 -10.14
CA CYS A 457 -9.29 -11.20 -8.95
C CYS A 457 -8.59 -11.77 -7.72
N GLY A 458 -8.11 -13.03 -7.74
CA GLY A 458 -7.24 -13.57 -6.67
C GLY A 458 -7.57 -14.98 -6.19
N ASP A 459 -8.71 -15.57 -6.55
CA ASP A 459 -9.02 -16.98 -6.24
C ASP A 459 -8.61 -17.90 -7.40
N TYR A 460 -7.35 -18.33 -7.35
CA TYR A 460 -6.74 -19.16 -8.38
C TYR A 460 -6.94 -20.67 -8.19
N ASN A 461 -7.84 -21.10 -7.29
CA ASN A 461 -8.06 -22.52 -7.01
C ASN A 461 -8.33 -23.32 -8.31
N PRO A 462 -7.54 -24.38 -8.58
CA PRO A 462 -7.68 -25.17 -9.82
C PRO A 462 -9.05 -25.81 -9.98
N LEU A 463 -9.83 -25.99 -8.90
CA LEU A 463 -11.22 -26.46 -8.94
C LEU A 463 -12.06 -25.72 -9.99
N HIS A 464 -11.81 -24.43 -10.19
CA HIS A 464 -12.64 -23.57 -11.03
C HIS A 464 -12.20 -23.48 -12.51
N ILE A 465 -11.11 -24.17 -12.89
CA ILE A 465 -10.54 -24.06 -14.25
C ILE A 465 -10.04 -25.39 -14.82
N ASP A 466 -9.48 -26.27 -13.98
CA ASP A 466 -8.89 -27.54 -14.41
C ASP A 466 -9.91 -28.68 -14.29
N PRO A 467 -10.35 -29.29 -15.42
CA PRO A 467 -11.29 -30.41 -15.41
C PRO A 467 -10.80 -31.63 -14.63
N SER A 468 -9.49 -31.90 -14.64
CA SER A 468 -8.91 -33.06 -13.94
C SER A 468 -8.98 -32.86 -12.43
N PHE A 469 -8.64 -31.66 -11.97
CA PHE A 469 -8.74 -31.30 -10.56
C PHE A 469 -10.20 -31.26 -10.10
N ALA A 470 -11.10 -30.67 -10.89
CA ALA A 470 -12.53 -30.64 -10.58
C ALA A 470 -13.11 -32.06 -10.42
N LYS A 471 -12.76 -32.98 -11.32
CA LYS A 471 -13.16 -34.39 -11.24
C LYS A 471 -12.60 -35.09 -10.00
N MET A 472 -11.34 -34.84 -9.66
CA MET A 472 -10.73 -35.34 -8.42
C MET A 472 -11.46 -34.83 -7.17
N ALA A 473 -11.91 -33.58 -7.18
CA ALA A 473 -12.70 -32.96 -6.11
C ALA A 473 -14.21 -33.33 -6.16
N GLY A 474 -14.59 -34.32 -6.97
CA GLY A 474 -15.96 -34.83 -7.06
C GLY A 474 -16.94 -33.96 -7.87
N GLN A 475 -16.44 -33.05 -8.70
CA GLN A 475 -17.24 -32.24 -9.62
C GLN A 475 -17.13 -32.77 -11.05
N GLU A 476 -18.24 -32.87 -11.78
CA GLU A 476 -18.21 -33.35 -13.18
C GLU A 476 -17.48 -32.37 -14.11
N LYS A 477 -17.63 -31.07 -13.84
CA LYS A 477 -17.01 -29.96 -14.58
C LYS A 477 -16.55 -28.89 -13.59
N PRO A 478 -15.57 -28.04 -13.95
CA PRO A 478 -15.15 -26.92 -13.10
C PRO A 478 -16.33 -26.00 -12.77
N PRO A 479 -16.72 -25.85 -11.49
CA PRO A 479 -17.77 -24.93 -11.11
C PRO A 479 -17.26 -23.49 -11.07
N LEU A 480 -18.18 -22.54 -11.21
CA LEU A 480 -17.94 -21.13 -10.94
C LEU A 480 -17.76 -20.90 -9.44
N HIS A 481 -16.93 -19.91 -9.08
CA HIS A 481 -16.71 -19.52 -7.70
C HIS A 481 -18.02 -19.07 -7.04
N GLY A 482 -18.30 -19.56 -5.82
CA GLY A 482 -19.47 -19.11 -5.05
C GLY A 482 -19.46 -17.60 -4.81
N LEU A 483 -18.29 -17.01 -4.55
CA LEU A 483 -18.12 -15.56 -4.39
C LEU A 483 -18.39 -14.75 -5.67
N CYS A 484 -18.25 -15.35 -6.85
CA CYS A 484 -18.66 -14.72 -8.10
C CYS A 484 -20.20 -14.57 -8.13
N ILE A 485 -20.93 -15.67 -7.89
CA ILE A 485 -22.39 -15.68 -7.79
C ILE A 485 -22.91 -14.77 -6.66
N TYR A 486 -22.17 -14.69 -5.55
CA TYR A 486 -22.44 -13.74 -4.47
C TYR A 486 -22.39 -12.28 -4.96
N GLY A 487 -21.41 -11.92 -5.80
CA GLY A 487 -21.33 -10.61 -6.45
C GLY A 487 -22.50 -10.33 -7.41
N PHE A 488 -22.89 -11.30 -8.23
CA PHE A 488 -24.08 -11.19 -9.10
C PHE A 488 -25.35 -10.91 -8.30
N ALA A 489 -25.58 -11.66 -7.21
CA ALA A 489 -26.76 -11.47 -6.37
C ALA A 489 -26.81 -10.07 -5.73
N LEU A 490 -25.67 -9.53 -5.28
CA LEU A 490 -25.59 -8.16 -4.78
C LEU A 490 -26.02 -7.17 -5.87
N ARG A 491 -25.48 -7.31 -7.08
CA ARG A 491 -25.82 -6.45 -8.22
C ARG A 491 -27.30 -6.46 -8.53
N HIS A 492 -27.93 -7.63 -8.55
CA HIS A 492 -29.36 -7.76 -8.81
C HIS A 492 -30.19 -7.00 -7.78
N VAL A 493 -29.84 -7.10 -6.49
CA VAL A 493 -30.51 -6.35 -5.41
C VAL A 493 -30.26 -4.85 -5.54
N MET A 494 -29.02 -4.44 -5.80
CA MET A 494 -28.65 -3.02 -5.98
C MET A 494 -29.40 -2.39 -7.15
N LYS A 495 -29.41 -3.05 -8.30
CA LYS A 495 -30.11 -2.62 -9.51
C LYS A 495 -31.61 -2.47 -9.26
N LYS A 496 -32.20 -3.40 -8.51
CA LYS A 496 -33.64 -3.42 -8.32
C LYS A 496 -34.15 -2.47 -7.24
N PHE A 497 -33.46 -2.37 -6.11
CA PHE A 497 -33.99 -1.71 -4.92
C PHE A 497 -33.20 -0.49 -4.46
N LEU A 498 -32.00 -0.28 -4.98
CA LEU A 498 -31.05 0.70 -4.43
C LEU A 498 -30.51 1.68 -5.48
N ASN A 499 -31.08 1.74 -6.69
CA ASN A 499 -30.62 2.60 -7.79
C ASN A 499 -29.11 2.45 -8.07
N ASN A 500 -28.58 1.22 -7.93
CA ASN A 500 -27.16 0.92 -8.00
C ASN A 500 -26.28 1.74 -7.03
N ASP A 501 -26.80 2.28 -5.93
CA ASP A 501 -25.98 2.97 -4.93
C ASP A 501 -25.34 1.94 -3.98
N ALA A 502 -24.04 1.72 -4.17
CA ALA A 502 -23.24 0.82 -3.35
C ALA A 502 -23.06 1.31 -1.91
N ASN A 503 -23.16 2.62 -1.66
CA ASN A 503 -22.95 3.19 -0.33
C ASN A 503 -24.12 2.91 0.61
N LEU A 504 -25.26 2.47 0.08
CA LEU A 504 -26.42 2.06 0.89
C LEU A 504 -26.25 0.65 1.47
N ILE A 505 -25.28 -0.14 1.00
CA ILE A 505 -25.05 -1.51 1.48
C ILE A 505 -24.29 -1.49 2.81
N LYS A 506 -24.94 -2.00 3.86
CA LYS A 506 -24.32 -2.15 5.18
C LYS A 506 -23.66 -3.51 5.36
N SER A 507 -24.36 -4.58 5.02
CA SER A 507 -23.84 -5.94 5.15
C SER A 507 -24.56 -6.91 4.23
N MET A 508 -23.93 -8.03 3.90
CA MET A 508 -24.55 -9.12 3.15
C MET A 508 -24.17 -10.48 3.78
N LYS A 509 -25.14 -11.40 3.85
CA LYS A 509 -24.95 -12.80 4.29
C LYS A 509 -25.54 -13.73 3.25
N SER A 510 -24.92 -14.89 3.01
CA SER A 510 -25.53 -16.01 2.26
C SER A 510 -24.85 -17.34 2.58
N ARG A 511 -25.54 -18.45 2.26
CA ARG A 511 -25.00 -19.82 2.23
C ARG A 511 -24.95 -20.33 0.80
N PHE A 512 -23.82 -20.91 0.41
CA PHE A 512 -23.65 -21.65 -0.84
C PHE A 512 -24.19 -23.08 -0.67
N SER A 513 -24.99 -23.56 -1.62
CA SER A 513 -25.69 -24.85 -1.49
C SER A 513 -25.37 -25.84 -2.60
N LYS A 514 -25.38 -25.42 -3.86
CA LYS A 514 -25.08 -26.26 -5.01
C LYS A 514 -24.09 -25.59 -5.95
N PRO A 515 -23.18 -26.35 -6.59
CA PRO A 515 -22.27 -25.82 -7.60
C PRO A 515 -23.04 -25.17 -8.75
N PHE A 516 -22.56 -24.01 -9.20
CA PHE A 516 -23.07 -23.30 -10.37
C PHE A 516 -22.02 -23.42 -11.48
N LEU A 517 -22.39 -23.79 -12.70
CA LEU A 517 -21.44 -23.93 -13.80
C LEU A 517 -21.36 -22.64 -14.63
N PRO A 518 -20.17 -22.23 -15.11
CA PRO A 518 -20.05 -21.12 -16.05
C PRO A 518 -20.92 -21.33 -17.30
N GLY A 519 -21.59 -20.26 -17.74
CA GLY A 519 -22.56 -20.28 -18.85
C GLY A 519 -24.01 -20.52 -18.43
N GLN A 520 -24.26 -20.99 -17.19
CA GLN A 520 -25.63 -21.14 -16.68
C GLN A 520 -26.26 -19.79 -16.33
N THR A 521 -27.59 -19.81 -16.20
CA THR A 521 -28.42 -18.65 -15.92
C THR A 521 -28.80 -18.60 -14.44
N LEU A 522 -28.38 -17.51 -13.79
CA LEU A 522 -28.66 -17.24 -12.40
C LEU A 522 -30.00 -16.55 -12.26
N ARG A 523 -30.95 -17.20 -11.59
CA ARG A 523 -32.20 -16.58 -11.15
C ARG A 523 -32.06 -16.11 -9.71
N THR A 524 -32.24 -14.82 -9.46
CA THR A 524 -32.21 -14.21 -8.12
C THR A 524 -33.59 -13.72 -7.74
N GLU A 525 -34.15 -14.32 -6.69
CA GLU A 525 -35.45 -13.97 -6.13
C GLU A 525 -35.24 -13.10 -4.90
N MET A 526 -36.00 -12.02 -4.77
CA MET A 526 -35.74 -10.97 -3.79
C MET A 526 -37.01 -10.48 -3.08
N TRP A 527 -36.94 -10.32 -1.76
CA TRP A 527 -38.01 -9.80 -0.91
C TRP A 527 -37.51 -8.62 -0.10
N LYS A 528 -37.89 -7.42 -0.53
CA LYS A 528 -37.72 -6.19 0.26
C LYS A 528 -38.53 -6.24 1.57
N VAL A 529 -37.87 -5.89 2.68
CA VAL A 529 -38.42 -5.65 4.03
C VAL A 529 -37.82 -4.35 4.57
N ASP A 530 -38.28 -3.84 5.72
CA ASP A 530 -37.87 -2.53 6.23
C ASP A 530 -36.35 -2.38 6.45
N SER A 531 -35.69 -3.44 6.95
CA SER A 531 -34.25 -3.42 7.25
C SER A 531 -33.35 -3.75 6.06
N GLY A 532 -33.91 -4.22 4.94
CA GLY A 532 -33.09 -4.78 3.86
C GLY A 532 -33.83 -5.68 2.89
N VAL A 533 -33.08 -6.55 2.21
CA VAL A 533 -33.61 -7.42 1.15
C VAL A 533 -33.18 -8.85 1.41
N HIS A 534 -34.15 -9.74 1.61
CA HIS A 534 -33.89 -11.19 1.53
C HIS A 534 -33.64 -11.57 0.08
N PHE A 535 -32.75 -12.51 -0.16
CA PHE A 535 -32.57 -13.07 -1.49
C PHE A 535 -32.22 -14.56 -1.45
N GLN A 536 -32.50 -15.23 -2.55
CA GLN A 536 -32.03 -16.58 -2.82
C GLN A 536 -31.76 -16.73 -4.32
N CYS A 537 -30.89 -17.67 -4.67
CA CYS A 537 -30.54 -17.88 -6.07
C CYS A 537 -30.68 -19.33 -6.50
N SER A 538 -31.25 -19.52 -7.68
CA SER A 538 -31.39 -20.81 -8.35
C SER A 538 -30.75 -20.80 -9.74
N ILE A 539 -30.49 -21.99 -10.25
CA ILE A 539 -30.00 -22.25 -11.60
C ILE A 539 -31.23 -22.47 -12.47
N VAL A 540 -31.48 -21.61 -13.46
CA VAL A 540 -32.69 -21.71 -14.30
C VAL A 540 -32.78 -23.06 -15.00
N GLU A 541 -31.64 -23.57 -15.49
CA GLU A 541 -31.57 -24.81 -16.27
C GLU A 541 -31.91 -26.06 -15.47
N THR A 542 -31.75 -26.04 -14.13
CA THR A 542 -31.95 -27.23 -13.28
C THR A 542 -33.01 -27.03 -12.20
N GLY A 543 -33.42 -25.79 -11.93
CA GLY A 543 -34.27 -25.40 -10.81
C GLY A 543 -33.60 -25.54 -9.43
N GLN A 544 -32.33 -25.95 -9.36
CA GLN A 544 -31.64 -26.18 -8.10
C GLN A 544 -31.19 -24.86 -7.45
N MET A 545 -31.32 -24.79 -6.12
CA MET A 545 -30.82 -23.66 -5.33
C MET A 545 -29.29 -23.68 -5.25
N CYS A 546 -28.63 -22.64 -5.73
CA CYS A 546 -27.18 -22.45 -5.61
C CYS A 546 -26.79 -21.56 -4.41
N MET A 547 -27.67 -20.65 -4.01
CA MET A 547 -27.51 -19.84 -2.78
C MET A 547 -28.82 -19.72 -1.99
N THR A 548 -28.72 -19.82 -0.67
CA THR A 548 -29.86 -19.80 0.25
C THR A 548 -29.56 -18.98 1.50
N GLY A 549 -30.60 -18.60 2.23
CA GLY A 549 -30.45 -17.88 3.50
C GLY A 549 -29.93 -16.44 3.35
N GLY A 550 -30.06 -15.86 2.16
CA GLY A 550 -29.45 -14.60 1.78
C GLY A 550 -30.15 -13.39 2.37
N PHE A 551 -29.38 -12.42 2.87
CA PHE A 551 -29.89 -11.13 3.30
C PHE A 551 -28.88 -10.00 3.07
N ILE A 552 -29.36 -8.87 2.57
CA ILE A 552 -28.61 -7.62 2.46
C ILE A 552 -29.25 -6.60 3.40
N ASN A 553 -28.51 -6.17 4.42
CA ASN A 553 -28.90 -5.01 5.23
C ASN A 553 -28.48 -3.73 4.51
N VAL A 554 -29.35 -2.73 4.54
CA VAL A 554 -29.09 -1.42 3.93
C VAL A 554 -29.14 -0.33 4.99
N HIS A 555 -28.45 0.79 4.76
CA HIS A 555 -28.54 1.98 5.60
C HIS A 555 -29.94 2.61 5.53
N SER A 556 -30.48 2.68 4.32
CA SER A 556 -31.83 3.13 4.01
C SER A 556 -32.19 2.68 2.60
N PHE A 557 -33.48 2.58 2.30
CA PHE A 557 -33.93 2.52 0.92
C PHE A 557 -33.98 3.94 0.33
N PRO A 558 -33.74 4.08 -0.98
CA PRO A 558 -34.13 5.30 -1.70
C PRO A 558 -35.63 5.56 -1.47
N GLU A 559 -36.00 6.80 -1.17
CA GLU A 559 -37.40 7.16 -0.87
C GLU A 559 -38.33 6.75 -2.04
N THR A 560 -39.27 5.84 -1.76
CA THR A 560 -40.32 5.46 -2.72
C THR A 560 -41.41 6.51 -2.70
N GLY A 561 -41.18 7.60 -3.45
CA GLY A 561 -42.09 8.74 -3.50
C GLY A 561 -41.78 9.77 -4.57
N VAL A 562 -40.86 9.46 -5.49
CA VAL A 562 -40.71 10.20 -6.74
C VAL A 562 -40.71 9.12 -7.82
N THR A 563 -41.91 8.82 -8.35
CA THR A 563 -41.98 8.64 -9.80
C THR A 563 -41.09 9.71 -10.38
N THR A 564 -40.14 9.36 -11.24
CA THR A 564 -39.66 10.32 -12.23
C THR A 564 -40.86 10.75 -13.10
N GLU A 565 -41.79 11.53 -12.55
CA GLU A 565 -41.92 12.86 -13.08
C GLU A 565 -40.47 13.33 -13.18
N LYS A 566 -39.97 13.39 -14.40
CA LYS A 566 -39.05 14.46 -14.74
C LYS A 566 -39.57 15.62 -13.92
N GLN A 567 -38.87 15.99 -12.84
CA GLN A 567 -39.16 17.28 -12.26
C GLN A 567 -39.06 18.17 -13.48
N GLN A 568 -40.20 18.74 -13.90
CA GLN A 568 -40.17 20.05 -14.47
C GLN A 568 -39.59 20.92 -13.35
N ILE A 569 -38.28 20.79 -13.13
CA ILE A 569 -37.43 21.93 -12.94
C ILE A 569 -37.83 22.75 -14.14
N ASN A 570 -38.66 23.76 -13.93
CA ASN A 570 -38.89 24.77 -14.93
C ASN A 570 -37.49 25.28 -15.25
N VAL A 571 -36.92 24.75 -16.33
CA VAL A 571 -35.62 25.13 -16.82
C VAL A 571 -35.84 26.54 -17.28
N THR A 572 -35.51 27.50 -16.43
CA THR A 572 -35.05 28.77 -16.97
C THR A 572 -33.86 28.39 -17.83
N ASN A 573 -33.87 28.68 -19.13
CA ASN A 573 -32.74 28.38 -20.03
C ASN A 573 -31.54 29.31 -19.70
N LEU A 574 -31.13 29.32 -18.43
CA LEU A 574 -30.05 30.09 -17.86
C LEU A 574 -28.84 29.19 -17.73
N LYS A 575 -27.69 29.74 -18.10
CA LYS A 575 -26.45 28.97 -18.07
C LYS A 575 -26.00 28.72 -16.62
N SER A 576 -26.38 29.60 -15.69
CA SER A 576 -26.12 29.48 -14.25
C SER A 576 -26.81 28.29 -13.58
N ASP A 577 -27.88 27.74 -14.15
CA ASP A 577 -28.61 26.64 -13.52
C ASP A 577 -27.78 25.36 -13.44
N ASN A 578 -26.95 25.12 -14.46
CA ASN A 578 -26.01 23.99 -14.43
C ASN A 578 -24.88 24.23 -13.42
N LEU A 579 -24.41 25.47 -13.29
CA LEU A 579 -23.41 25.85 -12.29
C LEU A 579 -23.91 25.54 -10.87
N PHE A 580 -25.13 25.95 -10.50
CA PHE A 580 -25.64 25.69 -9.15
C PHE A 580 -25.90 24.20 -8.89
N LYS A 581 -26.27 23.42 -9.91
CA LYS A 581 -26.38 21.96 -9.81
C LYS A 581 -25.03 21.29 -9.55
N GLU A 582 -24.00 21.67 -10.29
CA GLU A 582 -22.63 21.15 -10.09
C GLU A 582 -22.09 21.53 -8.70
N LEU A 583 -22.35 22.76 -8.25
CA LEU A 583 -22.01 23.19 -6.89
C LEU A 583 -22.74 22.38 -5.82
N ALA A 584 -24.00 22.02 -6.05
CA ALA A 584 -24.78 21.19 -5.11
C ALA A 584 -24.15 19.80 -4.97
N ILE A 585 -23.77 19.18 -6.09
CA ILE A 585 -23.09 17.87 -6.13
C ILE A 585 -21.72 17.95 -5.45
N HIS A 586 -20.92 18.98 -5.74
CA HIS A 586 -19.60 19.15 -5.14
C HIS A 586 -19.64 19.26 -3.62
N LEU A 587 -20.66 19.93 -3.07
CA LEU A 587 -20.83 20.09 -1.62
C LEU A 587 -21.30 18.81 -0.92
N GLN A 588 -22.07 17.95 -1.60
CA GLN A 588 -22.43 16.62 -1.07
C GLN A 588 -21.18 15.76 -0.84
N ASN A 589 -20.19 15.85 -1.73
CA ASN A 589 -18.94 15.08 -1.65
C ASN A 589 -17.88 15.68 -0.69
N LYS A 590 -18.09 16.91 -0.19
CA LYS A 590 -17.16 17.61 0.73
C LYS A 590 -17.89 18.37 1.84
N PRO A 591 -18.61 17.69 2.75
CA PRO A 591 -19.44 18.32 3.78
C PRO A 591 -18.67 19.26 4.74
N GLN A 592 -17.36 19.04 4.92
CA GLN A 592 -16.44 19.88 5.70
C GLN A 592 -16.32 21.32 5.19
N ILE A 593 -16.73 21.60 3.95
CA ILE A 593 -16.75 22.96 3.39
C ILE A 593 -17.93 23.75 3.95
N MET A 594 -19.09 23.10 4.12
CA MET A 594 -20.30 23.75 4.66
C MET A 594 -20.05 24.24 6.09
N THR A 595 -19.43 23.42 6.93
CA THR A 595 -19.10 23.78 8.33
C THR A 595 -18.14 24.97 8.45
N LYS A 596 -17.27 25.23 7.46
CA LYS A 596 -16.36 26.38 7.45
C LYS A 596 -17.04 27.70 7.08
N ILE A 597 -18.10 27.66 6.26
CA ILE A 597 -18.80 28.87 5.80
C ILE A 597 -19.94 29.21 6.76
N ASN A 598 -20.74 28.20 7.16
CA ASN A 598 -21.84 28.28 8.12
C ASN A 598 -22.75 29.51 7.92
N ALA A 599 -23.31 29.64 6.71
CA ALA A 599 -24.18 30.77 6.36
C ALA A 599 -25.18 30.42 5.25
N VAL A 600 -26.24 31.22 5.15
CA VAL A 600 -27.26 31.12 4.08
C VAL A 600 -27.10 32.27 3.08
N PHE A 601 -26.95 31.93 1.80
CA PHE A 601 -26.87 32.90 0.70
C PHE A 601 -28.07 32.78 -0.23
N LEU A 602 -28.53 33.91 -0.77
CA LEU A 602 -29.52 33.95 -1.84
C LEU A 602 -28.89 34.59 -3.08
N TRP A 603 -28.95 33.90 -4.21
CA TRP A 603 -28.60 34.41 -5.52
C TRP A 603 -29.85 34.74 -6.30
N ASN A 604 -29.92 35.97 -6.80
CA ASN A 604 -30.94 36.45 -7.70
C ASN A 604 -30.30 36.63 -9.08
N ILE A 605 -30.67 35.77 -10.02
CA ILE A 605 -30.09 35.77 -11.36
C ILE A 605 -30.97 36.60 -12.27
N THR A 606 -30.38 37.58 -12.95
CA THR A 606 -31.03 38.43 -13.95
C THR A 606 -30.66 37.96 -15.36
N LYS A 607 -31.48 38.28 -16.36
CA LYS A 607 -31.14 38.09 -17.78
C LYS A 607 -31.71 39.27 -18.57
N ASN A 608 -30.85 40.06 -19.21
CA ASN A 608 -31.26 41.22 -20.02
C ASN A 608 -32.11 42.28 -19.27
N GLY A 609 -31.86 42.49 -17.97
CA GLY A 609 -32.62 43.43 -17.14
C GLY A 609 -32.14 43.47 -15.69
N ASN A 610 -32.79 44.30 -14.86
CA ASN A 610 -32.46 44.42 -13.42
C ASN A 610 -33.32 43.52 -12.51
N GLU A 611 -34.37 42.90 -13.05
CA GLU A 611 -35.28 42.04 -12.28
C GLU A 611 -34.79 40.59 -12.28
N PRO A 612 -34.81 39.90 -11.12
CA PRO A 612 -34.44 38.49 -11.04
C PRO A 612 -35.41 37.61 -11.83
N VAL A 613 -34.86 36.82 -12.75
CA VAL A 613 -35.58 35.80 -13.53
C VAL A 613 -35.44 34.40 -12.92
N SER A 614 -34.47 34.20 -12.02
CA SER A 614 -34.27 32.96 -11.26
C SER A 614 -33.67 33.25 -9.89
N GLN A 615 -33.91 32.35 -8.94
CA GLN A 615 -33.37 32.44 -7.58
C GLN A 615 -32.75 31.12 -7.15
N TRP A 616 -31.62 31.18 -6.46
CA TRP A 616 -30.93 30.03 -5.90
C TRP A 616 -30.51 30.29 -4.46
N THR A 617 -30.83 29.36 -3.57
CA THR A 617 -30.43 29.43 -2.17
C THR A 617 -29.29 28.44 -1.90
N LEU A 618 -28.25 28.91 -1.21
CA LEU A 618 -27.16 28.09 -0.70
C LEU A 618 -27.26 28.11 0.82
N ASP A 619 -27.89 27.10 1.42
CA ASP A 619 -27.91 26.92 2.87
C ASP A 619 -26.71 26.07 3.29
N LEU A 620 -25.59 26.74 3.59
CA LEU A 620 -24.32 26.13 3.97
C LEU A 620 -24.17 26.01 5.48
N THR A 621 -25.27 25.98 6.24
CA THR A 621 -25.24 25.74 7.69
C THR A 621 -25.20 24.23 7.99
N PRO A 622 -24.72 23.78 9.15
CA PRO A 622 -24.67 22.35 9.50
C PRO A 622 -26.02 21.61 9.48
N SER A 623 -27.12 22.35 9.65
CA SER A 623 -28.50 21.84 9.55
C SER A 623 -29.18 22.28 8.25
N GLY A 624 -28.42 22.73 7.26
CA GLY A 624 -28.91 23.27 6.00
C GLY A 624 -29.16 22.20 4.96
N GLY A 625 -30.18 22.41 4.12
CA GLY A 625 -30.56 21.51 3.03
C GLY A 625 -29.68 21.60 1.77
N GLY A 626 -28.52 22.24 1.83
CA GLY A 626 -27.60 22.41 0.69
C GLY A 626 -28.01 23.52 -0.27
N ILE A 627 -27.70 23.33 -1.56
CA ILE A 627 -28.03 24.28 -2.64
C ILE A 627 -29.34 23.86 -3.31
N TYR A 628 -30.29 24.78 -3.44
CA TYR A 628 -31.58 24.52 -4.07
C TYR A 628 -32.14 25.75 -4.80
N HIS A 629 -33.01 25.51 -5.78
CA HIS A 629 -33.70 26.56 -6.52
C HIS A 629 -34.82 27.19 -5.67
N GLY A 630 -34.97 28.52 -5.78
CA GLY A 630 -35.94 29.33 -5.07
C GLY A 630 -35.35 30.12 -3.89
N ALA A 631 -36.19 30.96 -3.29
CA ALA A 631 -35.86 31.73 -2.10
C ALA A 631 -35.67 30.81 -0.86
N PRO A 632 -34.98 31.28 0.18
CA PRO A 632 -34.73 30.46 1.37
C PRO A 632 -36.03 30.05 2.06
N LYS A 633 -36.17 28.77 2.40
CA LYS A 633 -37.40 28.21 2.99
C LYS A 633 -37.59 28.62 4.45
N ASP A 634 -36.66 28.20 5.31
CA ASP A 634 -36.83 28.29 6.78
C ASP A 634 -35.90 29.30 7.46
N LYS A 635 -34.85 29.77 6.76
CA LYS A 635 -33.82 30.67 7.30
C LYS A 635 -33.68 31.89 6.41
N LYS A 636 -33.56 33.09 6.98
CA LYS A 636 -33.28 34.30 6.18
C LYS A 636 -31.87 34.25 5.58
N ALA A 637 -31.73 34.62 4.31
CA ALA A 637 -30.42 34.81 3.70
C ALA A 637 -29.64 35.90 4.46
N GLN A 638 -28.42 35.58 4.86
CA GLN A 638 -27.53 36.52 5.54
C GLN A 638 -26.76 37.38 4.54
N CYS A 639 -26.65 36.92 3.29
CA CYS A 639 -26.05 37.65 2.18
C CYS A 639 -26.85 37.34 0.90
N THR A 640 -27.26 38.39 0.19
CA THR A 640 -27.96 38.28 -1.08
C THR A 640 -27.10 38.85 -2.20
N LEU A 641 -26.96 38.11 -3.29
CA LEU A 641 -26.18 38.48 -4.46
C LEU A 641 -27.12 38.59 -5.66
N VAL A 642 -26.96 39.65 -6.46
CA VAL A 642 -27.71 39.85 -7.71
C VAL A 642 -26.72 40.00 -8.84
N THR A 643 -26.84 39.19 -9.87
CA THR A 643 -25.95 39.22 -11.05
C THR A 643 -26.67 38.71 -12.28
N ASP A 644 -26.20 39.13 -13.45
CA ASP A 644 -26.62 38.56 -14.72
C ASP A 644 -26.09 37.12 -14.91
N ASP A 645 -26.86 36.29 -15.61
CA ASP A 645 -26.58 34.89 -15.95
C ASP A 645 -25.19 34.70 -16.57
N ASP A 646 -24.82 35.54 -17.55
CA ASP A 646 -23.51 35.45 -18.21
C ASP A 646 -22.38 35.94 -17.29
N VAL A 647 -22.64 37.00 -16.52
CA VAL A 647 -21.66 37.55 -15.57
C VAL A 647 -21.36 36.55 -14.46
N LEU A 648 -22.34 35.77 -14.00
CA LEU A 648 -22.12 34.73 -12.99
C LEU A 648 -21.15 33.65 -13.48
N LEU A 649 -21.31 33.20 -14.72
CA LEU A 649 -20.36 32.25 -15.31
C LEU A 649 -18.97 32.86 -15.47
N GLN A 650 -18.86 34.11 -15.91
CA GLN A 650 -17.58 34.81 -16.03
C GLN A 650 -16.89 34.97 -14.68
N LEU A 651 -17.64 35.23 -13.61
CA LEU A 651 -17.12 35.28 -12.24
C LEU A 651 -16.59 33.92 -11.81
N PHE A 652 -17.31 32.84 -12.14
CA PHE A 652 -16.92 31.47 -11.77
C PHE A 652 -15.68 30.99 -12.55
N ARG A 653 -15.64 31.27 -13.87
CA ARG A 653 -14.50 30.98 -14.77
C ARG A 653 -13.31 31.91 -14.56
N ARG A 654 -13.41 32.88 -13.65
CA ARG A 654 -12.39 33.90 -13.34
C ARG A 654 -12.04 34.83 -14.51
N GLU A 655 -12.94 34.96 -15.47
CA GLU A 655 -12.82 35.91 -16.58
C GLU A 655 -13.01 37.35 -16.10
N ILE A 656 -13.76 37.55 -15.00
CA ILE A 656 -13.95 38.86 -14.35
C ILE A 656 -13.66 38.76 -12.85
N ASN A 657 -12.97 39.77 -12.31
CA ASN A 657 -12.72 39.88 -10.88
C ASN A 657 -14.01 40.32 -10.11
N PRO A 658 -14.39 39.62 -9.01
CA PRO A 658 -15.60 39.94 -8.24
C PRO A 658 -15.67 41.37 -7.69
N GLN A 659 -14.55 41.96 -7.28
CA GLN A 659 -14.52 43.35 -6.81
C GLN A 659 -14.78 44.33 -7.95
N LYS A 660 -14.20 44.09 -9.13
CA LYS A 660 -14.48 44.90 -10.33
C LYS A 660 -15.94 44.76 -10.79
N ALA A 661 -16.50 43.55 -10.74
CA ALA A 661 -17.92 43.33 -11.04
C ALA A 661 -18.83 44.08 -10.05
N PHE A 662 -18.45 44.14 -8.77
CA PHE A 662 -19.17 44.91 -7.76
C PHE A 662 -19.10 46.43 -8.01
N PHE A 663 -17.91 47.00 -8.18
CA PHE A 663 -17.75 48.44 -8.42
C PHE A 663 -18.33 48.92 -9.75
N SER A 664 -18.43 48.03 -10.76
CA SER A 664 -19.10 48.33 -12.03
C SER A 664 -20.63 48.12 -12.00
N GLY A 665 -21.19 47.69 -10.86
CA GLY A 665 -22.62 47.44 -10.70
C GLY A 665 -23.13 46.14 -11.34
N LYS A 666 -22.24 45.33 -11.92
CA LYS A 666 -22.57 44.03 -12.55
C LYS A 666 -22.86 42.92 -11.53
N LEU A 667 -22.30 43.03 -10.33
CA LEU A 667 -22.61 42.18 -9.18
C LEU A 667 -23.09 43.08 -8.04
N LYS A 668 -24.33 42.95 -7.58
CA LYS A 668 -24.81 43.66 -6.40
C LYS A 668 -24.81 42.71 -5.22
N VAL A 669 -24.33 43.17 -4.07
CA VAL A 669 -24.31 42.39 -2.82
C VAL A 669 -25.00 43.20 -1.73
N SER A 670 -25.94 42.57 -1.03
CA SER A 670 -26.63 43.15 0.12
C SER A 670 -26.63 42.17 1.31
N GLY A 671 -26.81 42.69 2.52
CA GLY A 671 -26.63 41.93 3.76
C GLY A 671 -25.18 41.92 4.23
N ASN A 672 -24.72 40.81 4.80
CA ASN A 672 -23.37 40.69 5.37
C ASN A 672 -22.31 40.49 4.28
N MET A 673 -21.72 41.59 3.82
CA MET A 673 -20.69 41.61 2.76
C MET A 673 -19.41 40.85 3.12
N LEU A 674 -19.10 40.63 4.40
CA LEU A 674 -17.92 39.83 4.78
C LEU A 674 -18.12 38.35 4.44
N LEU A 675 -19.38 37.87 4.41
CA LEU A 675 -19.70 36.50 4.02
C LEU A 675 -19.53 36.26 2.52
N SER A 676 -19.75 37.26 1.66
CA SER A 676 -19.52 37.11 0.22
C SER A 676 -18.05 36.86 -0.13
N GLN A 677 -17.12 37.40 0.67
CA GLN A 677 -15.68 37.11 0.52
C GLN A 677 -15.33 35.66 0.88
N ARG A 678 -16.04 35.05 1.84
CA ARG A 678 -15.88 33.62 2.17
C ARG A 678 -16.41 32.72 1.06
N LEU A 679 -17.46 33.16 0.37
CA LEU A 679 -18.02 32.47 -0.79
C LEU A 679 -17.03 32.47 -1.98
N SER A 680 -16.21 33.53 -2.15
CA SER A 680 -15.14 33.54 -3.17
C SER A 680 -14.15 32.38 -2.98
N LYS A 681 -13.78 32.07 -1.73
CA LYS A 681 -12.88 30.94 -1.42
C LYS A 681 -13.51 29.57 -1.70
N LEU A 682 -14.84 29.47 -1.68
CA LEU A 682 -15.55 28.26 -2.11
C LEU A 682 -15.29 28.03 -3.61
N PHE A 683 -15.50 29.07 -4.42
CA PHE A 683 -15.33 29.00 -5.87
C PHE A 683 -13.86 28.88 -6.30
N GLU A 684 -12.91 29.38 -5.51
CA GLU A 684 -11.47 29.20 -5.75
C GLU A 684 -11.03 27.73 -5.75
N ASN A 685 -11.71 26.85 -5.00
CA ASN A 685 -11.38 25.43 -4.92
C ASN A 685 -12.11 24.57 -5.96
N ILE A 686 -13.03 25.15 -6.74
CA ILE A 686 -13.91 24.43 -7.68
C ILE A 686 -13.51 24.73 -9.13
N ALA A 687 -12.88 25.87 -9.42
CA ALA A 687 -12.47 26.27 -10.78
C ALA A 687 -11.28 25.48 -11.40
N ASN A 688 -10.90 24.34 -10.82
CA ASN A 688 -9.99 23.35 -11.42
C ASN A 688 -10.73 22.10 -11.91
N LEU A 689 -12.07 22.11 -11.84
CA LEU A 689 -12.98 21.29 -12.66
C LEU A 689 -13.23 22.03 -13.98
#